data_AF-A0A8D8NJE3-F1
#
_entry.id   AF-A0A8D8NJE3-F1
#
_cell.length_a   1.000
_cell.length_b   1.000
_cell.length_c   1.000
_cell.angle_alpha   90.00
_cell.angle_beta   90.00
_cell.angle_gamma   90.00
#
_symmetry.space_group_name_H-M   'P 1'
#
loop_
_entity.id
_entity.type
_entity.pdbx_description
1 polymer ?
#
loop_
_entity_poly.entity_id
_entity_poly.type
_entity_poly.pdbx_seq_one_letter_code
_entity_poly.pdbx_strand_id
1 'polypeptide(L)'
;PTQYLEQHMMWDDIAILARYLLMLSFNNCLDVARHLPYLFHSVTFLVCSGSLSMRASTHGLVINIIHSLCTCTKPSFSEETQRVLRLSLDEFSLPKFYLLFGISKVKSAAVTAFRSSCRHPNDRWLGNERVSQAPPADRERLALPSLEVITDALLEIMEACMRDIPECDWLQTWTSLAKSFAFCYNPALQPRALIVFGCISKSITDQDVKQLLRILVKALESFNDIILLEALVMCLTRLQPLLRPESPIHKALFWIAISVLQLDESTLYAAGLALLEQNLHTLNSQQLFDKQNIADVMMATREPLEWHFKQLDHAVGLSFKSNFHFALVGHLLKGFRHPTPTTVSRTSRILTMLLGIIAKPQRRDKFEVTPESVAYLTALVCLSEEVRSRCHVKHTLPRVDVAGGDPSAAGAATGGTQPGSAGGNGGNVRRQKSWDMLDQSAIQYARQSHKVQQHQERGSRSSVSNESNVLLDPEVLPDSSTQALVLTVLATLVKYTTDETETRVLYQYLAEGSVVFPKVFPVIHSLLDQKVNNVLSVSNDQIVLASVQSIIQNMLASEDASQQPLHFLQSCGFGGLWRFAGPFTKYNMMVESSELFVNCLEAMVETCLPVEETAPMPPSPRPYNLSSSLSSLTLGSPTDKGSSSN
;
A
#
# COMPACT_ATOMS: atom_id res chain seq x y z
N PRO A 1 6.15 -8.84 30.91
CA PRO A 1 5.31 -9.12 29.73
C PRO A 1 6.14 -9.97 28.74
N THR A 2 5.53 -10.95 28.07
CA THR A 2 6.20 -11.81 27.09
C THR A 2 5.96 -11.28 25.66
N GLN A 3 6.83 -11.65 24.73
CA GLN A 3 6.65 -11.28 23.31
C GLN A 3 5.45 -12.02 22.69
N TYR A 4 5.24 -13.27 23.11
CA TYR A 4 4.11 -14.08 22.67
C TYR A 4 3.25 -14.52 23.84
N LEU A 5 1.95 -14.63 23.62
CA LEU A 5 0.99 -15.06 24.63
C LEU A 5 1.29 -16.48 25.14
N GLU A 6 1.74 -17.36 24.25
CA GLU A 6 2.10 -18.75 24.53
C GLU A 6 3.31 -18.92 25.46
N GLN A 7 4.15 -17.90 25.58
CA GLN A 7 5.34 -17.95 26.44
C GLN A 7 5.02 -17.58 27.89
N HIS A 8 3.81 -17.08 28.15
CA HIS A 8 3.40 -16.68 29.48
C HIS A 8 3.20 -17.90 30.38
N MET A 9 3.60 -17.80 31.66
CA MET A 9 3.50 -18.92 32.61
C MET A 9 2.07 -19.45 32.79
N MET A 10 1.07 -18.58 32.61
CA MET A 10 -0.37 -18.94 32.71
C MET A 10 -0.97 -19.40 31.37
N TRP A 11 -0.17 -19.63 30.32
CA TRP A 11 -0.70 -20.03 29.01
C TRP A 11 -1.49 -21.35 29.08
N ASP A 12 -0.99 -22.32 29.84
CA ASP A 12 -1.67 -23.60 30.00
C ASP A 12 -3.03 -23.42 30.70
N ASP A 13 -3.11 -22.55 31.71
CA ASP A 13 -4.36 -22.19 32.38
C ASP A 13 -5.33 -21.51 31.41
N ILE A 14 -4.86 -20.57 30.59
CA ILE A 14 -5.66 -19.90 29.55
C ILE A 14 -6.19 -20.93 28.55
N ALA A 15 -5.37 -21.88 28.12
CA ALA A 15 -5.77 -22.93 27.18
C ALA A 15 -6.82 -23.88 27.80
N ILE A 16 -6.71 -24.19 29.09
CA ILE A 16 -7.69 -24.98 29.83
C ILE A 16 -9.01 -24.20 29.96
N LEU A 17 -8.96 -22.93 30.36
CA LEU A 17 -10.13 -22.07 30.50
C LEU A 17 -10.85 -21.86 29.17
N ALA A 18 -10.12 -21.67 28.07
CA ALA A 18 -10.71 -21.56 26.73
C ALA A 18 -11.46 -22.84 26.31
N ARG A 19 -10.94 -24.02 26.68
CA ARG A 19 -11.66 -25.29 26.46
C ARG A 19 -12.88 -25.42 27.35
N TYR A 20 -12.81 -24.98 28.60
CA TYR A 20 -14.00 -24.91 29.46
C TYR A 20 -15.07 -23.99 28.88
N LEU A 21 -14.68 -22.81 28.38
CA LEU A 21 -15.61 -21.91 27.67
C LEU A 21 -16.24 -22.59 26.46
N LEU A 22 -15.47 -23.33 25.66
CA LEU A 22 -16.03 -24.12 24.57
C LEU A 22 -17.06 -25.15 25.06
N MET A 23 -16.77 -25.91 26.13
CA MET A 23 -17.72 -26.89 26.67
C MET A 23 -18.99 -26.24 27.22
N LEU A 24 -18.85 -25.14 27.96
CA LEU A 24 -19.96 -24.40 28.55
C LEU A 24 -20.77 -23.63 27.52
N SER A 25 -20.18 -23.26 26.38
CA SER A 25 -20.91 -22.60 25.29
C SER A 25 -21.96 -23.53 24.64
N PHE A 26 -21.82 -24.86 24.81
CA PHE A 26 -22.83 -25.80 24.36
C PHE A 26 -24.12 -25.62 25.18
N ASN A 27 -25.28 -25.62 24.51
CA ASN A 27 -26.59 -25.34 25.11
C ASN A 27 -26.69 -23.99 25.85
N ASN A 28 -25.85 -23.00 25.51
CA ASN A 28 -25.91 -21.64 26.06
C ASN A 28 -25.77 -21.57 27.60
N CYS A 29 -24.97 -22.46 28.23
CA CYS A 29 -24.73 -22.39 29.68
C CYS A 29 -23.92 -21.16 30.11
N LEU A 30 -23.37 -20.40 29.15
CA LEU A 30 -22.64 -19.15 29.38
C LEU A 30 -23.55 -17.91 29.50
N ASP A 31 -24.86 -18.04 29.26
CA ASP A 31 -25.74 -16.89 29.11
C ASP A 31 -25.14 -15.88 28.12
N VAL A 32 -24.96 -16.33 26.87
CA VAL A 32 -24.18 -15.65 25.83
C VAL A 32 -24.64 -14.21 25.63
N ALA A 33 -25.95 -13.93 25.73
CA ALA A 33 -26.48 -12.58 25.60
C ALA A 33 -25.91 -11.63 26.67
N ARG A 34 -25.78 -12.05 27.94
CA ARG A 34 -25.25 -11.17 28.99
C ARG A 34 -23.74 -10.97 28.90
N HIS A 35 -23.00 -11.93 28.34
CA HIS A 35 -21.54 -11.93 28.33
C HIS A 35 -20.91 -11.69 26.95
N LEU A 36 -21.71 -11.37 25.93
CA LEU A 36 -21.24 -11.27 24.54
C LEU A 36 -20.01 -10.38 24.35
N PRO A 37 -19.92 -9.16 24.93
CA PRO A 37 -18.74 -8.31 24.80
C PRO A 37 -17.46 -8.97 25.31
N TYR A 38 -17.53 -9.66 26.46
CA TYR A 38 -16.41 -10.35 27.07
C TYR A 38 -15.98 -11.58 26.27
N LEU A 39 -16.96 -12.30 25.70
CA LEU A 39 -16.70 -13.46 24.85
C LEU A 39 -16.01 -13.05 23.55
N PHE A 40 -16.51 -12.02 22.86
CA PHE A 40 -15.88 -11.52 21.63
C PHE A 40 -14.51 -10.89 21.89
N HIS A 41 -14.34 -10.18 23.00
CA HIS A 41 -13.03 -9.71 23.44
C HIS A 41 -12.04 -10.86 23.69
N SER A 42 -12.48 -11.91 24.39
CA SER A 42 -11.64 -13.09 24.65
C SER A 42 -11.29 -13.84 23.37
N VAL A 43 -12.26 -14.04 22.48
CA VAL A 43 -12.07 -14.69 21.17
C VAL A 43 -11.02 -13.94 20.36
N THR A 44 -11.18 -12.63 20.15
CA THR A 44 -10.26 -11.82 19.31
C THR A 44 -8.82 -11.83 19.81
N PHE A 45 -8.60 -11.99 21.11
CA PHE A 45 -7.26 -12.11 21.70
C PHE A 45 -6.67 -13.52 21.57
N LEU A 46 -7.50 -14.56 21.41
CA LEU A 46 -7.10 -15.96 21.28
C LEU A 46 -7.03 -16.47 19.83
N VAL A 47 -7.55 -15.71 18.85
CA VAL A 47 -7.46 -16.06 17.42
C VAL A 47 -6.01 -16.33 17.01
N CYS A 48 -5.79 -17.40 16.24
CA CYS A 48 -4.46 -17.83 15.76
C CYS A 48 -3.40 -18.08 16.86
N SER A 49 -3.79 -18.13 18.14
CA SER A 49 -2.87 -18.38 19.25
C SER A 49 -2.86 -19.88 19.61
N GLY A 50 -1.66 -20.45 19.79
CA GLY A 50 -1.48 -21.80 20.28
C GLY A 50 -1.44 -22.90 19.23
N SER A 51 -1.57 -24.13 19.74
CA SER A 51 -1.70 -25.33 18.93
C SER A 51 -2.94 -25.29 18.03
N LEU A 52 -2.95 -26.12 16.97
CA LEU A 52 -4.11 -26.25 16.09
C LEU A 52 -5.40 -26.62 16.86
N SER A 53 -5.30 -27.43 17.92
CA SER A 53 -6.43 -27.75 18.80
C SER A 53 -6.97 -26.50 19.52
N MET A 54 -6.08 -25.61 19.98
CA MET A 54 -6.48 -24.34 20.61
C MET A 54 -7.19 -23.43 19.61
N ARG A 55 -6.59 -23.23 18.42
CA ARG A 55 -7.18 -22.43 17.34
C ARG A 55 -8.57 -22.95 16.92
N ALA A 56 -8.69 -24.27 16.77
CA ALA A 56 -9.96 -24.93 16.49
C ALA A 56 -10.97 -24.80 17.65
N SER A 57 -10.51 -24.77 18.90
CA SER A 57 -11.37 -24.54 20.07
C SER A 57 -11.91 -23.11 20.08
N THR A 58 -11.08 -22.11 19.78
CA THR A 58 -11.51 -20.71 19.64
C THR A 58 -12.52 -20.54 18.50
N HIS A 59 -12.29 -21.19 17.35
CA HIS A 59 -13.26 -21.20 16.25
C HIS A 59 -14.59 -21.87 16.64
N GLY A 60 -14.52 -23.04 17.28
CA GLY A 60 -15.71 -23.74 17.78
C GLY A 60 -16.50 -22.93 18.82
N LEU A 61 -15.81 -22.15 19.65
CA LEU A 61 -16.44 -21.26 20.61
C LEU A 61 -17.26 -20.18 19.90
N VAL A 62 -16.73 -19.58 18.81
CA VAL A 62 -17.47 -18.61 18.00
C VAL A 62 -18.71 -19.23 17.37
N ILE A 63 -18.59 -20.42 16.78
CA ILE A 63 -19.73 -21.16 16.22
C ILE A 63 -20.81 -21.39 17.29
N ASN A 64 -20.43 -21.83 18.49
CA ASN A 64 -21.36 -22.07 19.57
C ASN A 64 -22.01 -20.77 20.10
N ILE A 65 -21.26 -19.65 20.13
CA ILE A 65 -21.80 -18.34 20.47
C ILE A 65 -22.87 -17.92 19.46
N ILE A 66 -22.58 -17.96 18.15
CA ILE A 66 -23.52 -17.60 17.09
C ILE A 66 -24.75 -18.51 17.13
N HIS A 67 -24.55 -19.82 17.26
CA HIS A 67 -25.65 -20.78 17.36
C HIS A 67 -26.51 -20.54 18.61
N SER A 68 -25.90 -20.18 19.74
CA SER A 68 -26.64 -19.82 20.96
C SER A 68 -27.49 -18.57 20.76
N LEU A 69 -26.98 -17.56 20.03
CA LEU A 69 -27.77 -16.38 19.65
C LEU A 69 -28.90 -16.74 18.67
N CYS A 70 -28.68 -17.67 17.73
CA CYS A 70 -29.74 -18.16 16.83
C CYS A 70 -30.87 -18.90 17.57
N THR A 71 -30.55 -19.58 18.66
CA THR A 71 -31.47 -20.48 19.38
C THR A 71 -31.99 -19.90 20.69
N CYS A 72 -31.53 -18.72 21.10
CA CYS A 72 -31.98 -18.11 22.34
C CYS A 72 -33.45 -17.69 22.23
N THR A 73 -34.19 -17.94 23.31
CA THR A 73 -35.59 -17.51 23.44
C THR A 73 -35.72 -16.14 24.10
N LYS A 74 -34.64 -15.66 24.75
CA LYS A 74 -34.52 -14.33 25.36
C LYS A 74 -33.07 -13.85 25.20
N PRO A 75 -32.80 -12.65 24.65
CA PRO A 75 -33.76 -11.70 24.03
C PRO A 75 -34.40 -12.27 22.76
N SER A 76 -35.57 -11.72 22.38
CA SER A 76 -36.26 -12.11 21.15
C SER A 76 -35.71 -11.32 19.96
N PHE A 77 -34.98 -11.99 19.07
CA PHE A 77 -34.46 -11.38 17.85
C PHE A 77 -35.50 -11.34 16.74
N SER A 78 -35.48 -10.27 15.94
CA SER A 78 -36.29 -10.12 14.73
C SER A 78 -35.90 -11.16 13.67
N GLU A 79 -36.79 -11.42 12.70
CA GLU A 79 -36.49 -12.35 11.59
C GLU A 79 -35.25 -11.92 10.79
N GLU A 80 -35.03 -10.62 10.64
CA GLU A 80 -33.88 -10.07 9.92
C GLU A 80 -32.58 -10.32 10.69
N THR A 81 -32.56 -10.09 12.01
CA THR A 81 -31.39 -10.42 12.84
C THR A 81 -31.11 -11.92 12.85
N GLN A 82 -32.14 -12.77 12.93
CA GLN A 82 -31.98 -14.22 12.80
C GLN A 82 -31.42 -14.62 11.43
N ARG A 83 -31.80 -13.93 10.35
CA ARG A 83 -31.25 -14.16 9.01
C ARG A 83 -29.75 -13.84 8.97
N VAL A 84 -29.33 -12.70 9.53
CA VAL A 84 -27.91 -12.33 9.65
C VAL A 84 -27.14 -13.40 10.42
N LEU A 85 -27.64 -13.81 11.61
CA LEU A 85 -26.98 -14.81 12.43
C LEU A 85 -26.83 -16.18 11.73
N ARG A 86 -27.84 -16.62 10.97
CA ARG A 86 -27.77 -17.85 10.16
C ARG A 86 -26.72 -17.74 9.05
N LEU A 87 -26.70 -16.62 8.33
CA LEU A 87 -25.70 -16.37 7.29
C LEU A 87 -24.28 -16.31 7.87
N SER A 88 -24.09 -15.66 9.01
CA SER A 88 -22.81 -15.65 9.72
C SER A 88 -22.39 -17.07 10.14
N LEU A 89 -23.33 -17.90 10.62
CA LEU A 89 -23.02 -19.30 10.98
C LEU A 89 -22.52 -20.10 9.77
N ASP A 90 -23.15 -19.92 8.61
CA ASP A 90 -22.73 -20.54 7.35
C ASP A 90 -21.36 -20.00 6.91
N GLU A 91 -21.13 -18.69 7.03
CA GLU A 91 -19.89 -18.03 6.64
C GLU A 91 -18.69 -18.51 7.47
N PHE A 92 -18.83 -18.55 8.81
CA PHE A 92 -17.78 -19.05 9.71
C PHE A 92 -17.51 -20.55 9.52
N SER A 93 -18.42 -21.28 8.86
CA SER A 93 -18.24 -22.70 8.49
C SER A 93 -17.47 -22.88 7.18
N LEU A 94 -17.25 -21.82 6.40
CA LEU A 94 -16.51 -21.89 5.13
C LEU A 94 -15.00 -22.14 5.36
N PRO A 95 -14.32 -22.84 4.44
CA PRO A 95 -12.88 -23.08 4.52
C PRO A 95 -12.03 -21.80 4.61
N LYS A 96 -12.52 -20.70 4.03
CA LYS A 96 -11.89 -19.37 4.14
C LYS A 96 -11.72 -18.95 5.61
N PHE A 97 -12.76 -19.10 6.43
CA PHE A 97 -12.71 -18.74 7.84
C PHE A 97 -11.81 -19.68 8.64
N TYR A 98 -11.68 -20.95 8.25
CA TYR A 98 -10.70 -21.83 8.89
C TYR A 98 -9.27 -21.29 8.70
N LEU A 99 -8.94 -20.83 7.50
CA LEU A 99 -7.64 -20.21 7.22
C LEU A 99 -7.44 -18.92 8.03
N LEU A 100 -8.48 -18.09 8.20
CA LEU A 100 -8.39 -16.87 9.02
C LEU A 100 -8.09 -17.17 10.49
N PHE A 101 -8.54 -18.31 11.02
CA PHE A 101 -8.23 -18.78 12.38
C PHE A 101 -6.91 -19.58 12.45
N GLY A 102 -6.16 -19.70 11.35
CA GLY A 102 -4.93 -20.48 11.28
C GLY A 102 -5.17 -21.99 11.35
N ILE A 103 -6.33 -22.44 10.87
CA ILE A 103 -6.74 -23.84 10.82
C ILE A 103 -6.53 -24.34 9.38
N SER A 104 -5.39 -24.96 9.13
CA SER A 104 -5.05 -25.52 7.81
C SER A 104 -5.10 -27.06 7.81
N LYS A 105 -5.43 -27.64 6.65
CA LYS A 105 -5.36 -29.09 6.35
C LYS A 105 -6.19 -30.01 7.27
N VAL A 106 -7.36 -29.58 7.74
CA VAL A 106 -8.28 -30.42 8.52
C VAL A 106 -9.60 -30.68 7.79
N LYS A 107 -10.13 -31.91 7.91
CA LYS A 107 -11.46 -32.27 7.40
C LYS A 107 -12.60 -31.65 8.22
N SER A 108 -12.36 -31.38 9.50
CA SER A 108 -13.32 -30.75 10.42
C SER A 108 -12.60 -30.03 11.56
N ALA A 109 -12.88 -28.74 11.73
CA ALA A 109 -12.38 -27.94 12.84
C ALA A 109 -12.88 -28.48 14.18
N ALA A 110 -14.16 -28.84 14.27
CA ALA A 110 -14.77 -29.42 15.48
C ALA A 110 -14.02 -30.67 15.95
N VAL A 111 -13.80 -31.66 15.07
CA VAL A 111 -13.06 -32.89 15.44
C VAL A 111 -11.64 -32.56 15.91
N THR A 112 -11.02 -31.52 15.37
CA THR A 112 -9.66 -31.10 15.73
C THR A 112 -9.61 -30.38 17.08
N ALA A 113 -10.64 -29.62 17.43
CA ALA A 113 -10.76 -28.95 18.73
C ALA A 113 -10.75 -29.96 19.89
N PHE A 114 -11.47 -31.07 19.73
CA PHE A 114 -11.59 -32.15 20.73
C PHE A 114 -10.47 -33.18 20.71
N ARG A 115 -9.56 -33.14 19.71
CA ARG A 115 -8.37 -33.99 19.73
C ARG A 115 -7.41 -33.43 20.79
N SER A 116 -7.30 -34.15 21.90
CA SER A 116 -6.32 -33.88 22.93
C SER A 116 -4.92 -33.96 22.35
N SER A 117 -4.19 -32.85 22.38
CA SER A 117 -2.75 -32.83 22.11
C SER A 117 -1.93 -33.33 23.31
N CYS A 118 -2.55 -34.08 24.22
CA CYS A 118 -1.89 -34.74 25.34
C CYS A 118 -1.09 -35.96 24.83
N ARG A 119 -0.01 -35.71 24.10
CA ARG A 119 1.12 -36.64 24.19
C ARG A 119 1.89 -36.24 25.44
N HIS A 120 1.72 -37.02 26.50
CA HIS A 120 2.61 -37.00 27.65
C HIS A 120 4.07 -37.19 27.17
N PRO A 121 5.07 -36.53 27.78
CA PRO A 121 6.48 -36.70 27.41
C PRO A 121 7.09 -38.08 27.73
N ASN A 122 6.32 -39.07 28.20
CA ASN A 122 6.90 -40.28 28.81
C ASN A 122 6.82 -41.58 28.00
N ASP A 123 6.17 -41.63 26.83
CA ASP A 123 6.08 -42.87 26.03
C ASP A 123 6.87 -42.79 24.72
N ARG A 124 8.17 -42.51 24.82
CA ARG A 124 9.11 -42.74 23.70
C ARG A 124 10.54 -43.02 24.15
N TRP A 125 10.70 -43.95 25.09
CA TRP A 125 11.96 -44.68 25.22
C TRP A 125 11.89 -45.95 24.39
N LEU A 126 12.44 -45.88 23.17
CA LEU A 126 13.20 -46.92 22.45
C LEU A 126 13.28 -46.48 20.98
N GLY A 127 14.24 -45.61 20.67
CA GLY A 127 14.46 -45.13 19.30
C GLY A 127 15.40 -43.93 19.25
N ASN A 128 16.68 -44.23 19.38
CA ASN A 128 17.81 -43.33 19.41
C ASN A 128 17.97 -42.51 18.11
N GLU A 129 17.53 -41.23 18.08
CA GLU A 129 18.16 -40.20 17.25
C GLU A 129 18.15 -38.83 17.95
N ARG A 130 19.35 -38.40 18.31
CA ARG A 130 19.67 -37.04 18.75
C ARG A 130 19.56 -36.11 17.54
N VAL A 131 18.42 -35.44 17.38
CA VAL A 131 18.37 -34.17 16.66
C VAL A 131 17.52 -33.22 17.46
N SER A 132 18.15 -32.17 17.99
CA SER A 132 17.50 -30.94 18.40
C SER A 132 16.71 -30.39 17.22
N GLN A 133 15.47 -30.86 17.04
CA GLN A 133 14.54 -30.23 16.12
C GLN A 133 14.08 -28.94 16.79
N ALA A 134 14.64 -27.82 16.32
CA ALA A 134 14.05 -26.52 16.51
C ALA A 134 12.53 -26.59 16.27
N PRO A 135 11.70 -25.86 17.02
CA PRO A 135 10.26 -25.87 16.80
C PRO A 135 10.01 -25.57 15.31
N PRO A 136 9.16 -26.36 14.62
CA PRO A 136 8.96 -26.17 13.19
C PRO A 136 8.54 -24.72 12.94
N ALA A 137 9.12 -24.12 11.90
CA ALA A 137 8.89 -22.75 11.45
C ALA A 137 7.43 -22.44 11.03
N ASP A 138 6.51 -23.40 11.20
CA ASP A 138 5.06 -23.34 10.95
C ASP A 138 4.27 -22.75 12.15
N ARG A 139 4.87 -21.84 12.92
CA ARG A 139 4.04 -20.89 13.67
C ARG A 139 3.51 -19.89 12.64
N GLU A 140 2.38 -20.22 12.00
CA GLU A 140 1.60 -19.28 11.20
C GLU A 140 1.41 -18.01 12.03
N ARG A 141 2.27 -17.02 11.78
CA ARG A 141 2.29 -15.75 12.51
C ARG A 141 0.95 -15.10 12.25
N LEU A 142 0.34 -14.53 13.29
CA LEU A 142 -0.95 -13.85 13.15
C LEU A 142 -0.84 -12.80 12.05
N ALA A 143 -1.58 -13.00 10.96
CA ALA A 143 -1.78 -11.96 9.98
C ALA A 143 -2.78 -10.97 10.59
N LEU A 144 -2.33 -9.76 10.92
CA LEU A 144 -3.20 -8.68 11.42
C LEU A 144 -4.43 -8.45 10.51
N PRO A 145 -4.33 -8.54 9.17
CA PRO A 145 -5.51 -8.48 8.29
C PRO A 145 -6.53 -9.59 8.54
N SER A 146 -6.12 -10.78 8.96
CA SER A 146 -7.07 -11.86 9.30
C SER A 146 -7.87 -11.53 10.56
N LEU A 147 -7.21 -10.92 11.56
CA LEU A 147 -7.88 -10.46 12.78
C LEU A 147 -8.86 -9.33 12.48
N GLU A 148 -8.52 -8.42 11.57
CA GLU A 148 -9.40 -7.35 11.09
C GLU A 148 -10.69 -7.93 10.49
N VAL A 149 -10.58 -8.88 9.55
CA VAL A 149 -11.75 -9.54 8.94
C VAL A 149 -12.62 -10.26 9.97
N ILE A 150 -12.02 -10.98 10.91
CA ILE A 150 -12.77 -11.67 11.97
C ILE A 150 -13.47 -10.64 12.87
N THR A 151 -12.80 -9.55 13.23
CA THR A 151 -13.38 -8.52 14.10
C THR A 151 -14.53 -7.79 13.43
N ASP A 152 -14.41 -7.45 12.15
CA ASP A 152 -15.48 -6.83 11.36
C ASP A 152 -16.72 -7.76 11.30
N ALA A 153 -16.53 -9.07 11.09
CA ALA A 153 -17.62 -10.03 11.08
C ALA A 153 -18.30 -10.19 12.46
N LEU A 154 -17.51 -10.20 13.55
CA LEU A 154 -18.05 -10.23 14.92
C LEU A 154 -18.79 -8.93 15.27
N LEU A 155 -18.31 -7.79 14.79
CA LEU A 155 -18.96 -6.50 14.96
C LEU A 155 -20.32 -6.46 14.25
N GLU A 156 -20.41 -6.95 13.00
CA GLU A 156 -21.67 -7.03 12.27
C GLU A 156 -22.71 -7.87 13.02
N ILE A 157 -22.30 -9.01 13.58
CA ILE A 157 -23.16 -9.87 14.42
C ILE A 157 -23.64 -9.11 15.67
N MET A 158 -22.72 -8.44 16.38
CA MET A 158 -23.07 -7.69 17.58
C MET A 158 -24.05 -6.56 17.27
N GLU A 159 -23.78 -5.77 16.24
CA GLU A 159 -24.64 -4.66 15.80
C GLU A 159 -26.02 -5.13 15.36
N ALA A 160 -26.10 -6.28 14.68
CA ALA A 160 -27.37 -6.88 14.30
C ALA A 160 -28.22 -7.21 15.54
N CYS A 161 -27.63 -7.86 16.53
CA CYS A 161 -28.30 -8.20 17.79
C CYS A 161 -28.68 -6.96 18.61
N MET A 162 -27.82 -5.93 18.65
CA MET A 162 -28.06 -4.69 19.40
C MET A 162 -29.31 -3.93 18.93
N ARG A 163 -29.69 -4.05 17.66
CA ARG A 163 -30.92 -3.40 17.14
C ARG A 163 -32.20 -3.88 17.82
N ASP A 164 -32.21 -5.13 18.27
CA ASP A 164 -33.39 -5.76 18.89
C ASP A 164 -33.35 -5.70 20.43
N ILE A 165 -32.28 -5.16 21.01
CA ILE A 165 -32.08 -5.09 22.47
C ILE A 165 -32.04 -3.61 22.89
N PRO A 166 -33.11 -3.08 23.51
CA PRO A 166 -33.11 -1.70 24.00
C PRO A 166 -32.05 -1.52 25.10
N GLU A 167 -31.42 -0.35 25.15
CA GLU A 167 -30.42 0.03 26.17
C GLU A 167 -29.16 -0.86 26.22
N CYS A 168 -28.84 -1.53 25.10
CA CYS A 168 -27.67 -2.40 25.01
C CYS A 168 -26.35 -1.61 25.01
N ASP A 169 -25.46 -1.89 25.97
CA ASP A 169 -24.14 -1.28 26.14
C ASP A 169 -23.00 -2.13 25.56
N TRP A 170 -23.31 -3.22 24.85
CA TRP A 170 -22.33 -4.23 24.44
C TRP A 170 -21.14 -3.66 23.68
N LEU A 171 -21.39 -2.81 22.68
CA LEU A 171 -20.34 -2.19 21.89
C LEU A 171 -19.48 -1.22 22.72
N GLN A 172 -20.09 -0.49 23.66
CA GLN A 172 -19.36 0.41 24.55
C GLN A 172 -18.44 -0.37 25.48
N THR A 173 -18.94 -1.45 26.08
CA THR A 173 -18.15 -2.35 26.95
C THR A 173 -17.00 -2.98 26.17
N TRP A 174 -17.25 -3.51 24.97
CA TRP A 174 -16.20 -4.11 24.15
C TRP A 174 -15.14 -3.08 23.72
N THR A 175 -15.57 -1.88 23.34
CA THR A 175 -14.68 -0.77 22.96
C THR A 175 -13.82 -0.33 24.14
N SER A 176 -14.39 -0.20 25.34
CA SER A 176 -13.64 0.16 26.56
C SER A 176 -12.58 -0.89 26.91
N LEU A 177 -12.93 -2.17 26.81
CA LEU A 177 -11.97 -3.27 27.02
C LEU A 177 -10.83 -3.19 25.99
N ALA A 178 -11.14 -3.13 24.70
CA ALA A 178 -10.13 -3.06 23.64
C ALA A 178 -9.21 -1.82 23.80
N LYS A 179 -9.79 -0.65 24.07
CA LYS A 179 -9.06 0.60 24.31
C LYS A 179 -8.09 0.49 25.48
N SER A 180 -8.50 -0.12 26.60
CA SER A 180 -7.65 -0.29 27.78
C SER A 180 -6.39 -1.10 27.50
N PHE A 181 -6.51 -2.16 26.69
CA PHE A 181 -5.39 -3.01 26.29
C PHE A 181 -4.55 -2.39 25.16
N ALA A 182 -5.14 -1.59 24.27
CA ALA A 182 -4.43 -0.89 23.21
C ALA A 182 -3.45 0.17 23.77
N PHE A 183 -3.83 0.84 24.87
CA PHE A 183 -3.01 1.87 25.52
C PHE A 183 -2.13 1.35 26.65
N CYS A 184 -2.20 0.06 26.99
CA CYS A 184 -1.33 -0.58 27.96
C CYS A 184 -0.24 -1.37 27.23
N TYR A 185 1.03 -1.12 27.60
CA TYR A 185 2.15 -1.83 26.99
C TYR A 185 2.10 -3.33 27.30
N ASN A 186 1.87 -4.13 26.26
CA ASN A 186 1.91 -5.58 26.32
C ASN A 186 2.20 -6.13 24.91
N PRO A 187 3.45 -6.49 24.57
CA PRO A 187 3.83 -6.88 23.21
C PRO A 187 2.96 -8.01 22.60
N ALA A 188 2.51 -8.96 23.41
CA ALA A 188 1.70 -10.08 22.93
C ALA A 188 0.25 -9.69 22.57
N LEU A 189 -0.32 -8.70 23.29
CA LEU A 189 -1.75 -8.39 23.23
C LEU A 189 -2.05 -7.01 22.63
N GLN A 190 -1.14 -6.05 22.78
CA GLN A 190 -1.33 -4.66 22.37
C GLN A 190 -1.55 -4.54 20.85
N PRO A 191 -0.79 -5.21 19.95
CA PRO A 191 -1.08 -5.16 18.51
C PRO A 191 -2.48 -5.67 18.18
N ARG A 192 -2.94 -6.74 18.85
CA ARG A 192 -4.28 -7.30 18.67
C ARG A 192 -5.36 -6.33 19.16
N ALA A 193 -5.14 -5.74 20.33
CA ALA A 193 -6.03 -4.76 20.92
C ALA A 193 -6.20 -3.52 20.03
N LEU A 194 -5.12 -3.06 19.38
CA LEU A 194 -5.14 -1.95 18.43
C LEU A 194 -5.98 -2.23 17.20
N ILE A 195 -5.84 -3.42 16.59
CA ILE A 195 -6.68 -3.83 15.47
C ILE A 195 -8.15 -3.88 15.90
N VAL A 196 -8.44 -4.55 17.02
CA VAL A 196 -9.82 -4.67 17.51
C VAL A 196 -10.41 -3.30 17.79
N PHE A 197 -9.68 -2.44 18.51
CA PHE A 197 -10.09 -1.07 18.83
C PHE A 197 -10.37 -0.25 17.56
N GLY A 198 -9.51 -0.35 16.53
CA GLY A 198 -9.70 0.34 15.26
C GLY A 198 -10.97 -0.10 14.51
N CYS A 199 -11.34 -1.38 14.59
CA CYS A 199 -12.52 -1.91 13.89
C CYS A 199 -13.83 -1.55 14.59
N ILE A 200 -13.88 -1.65 15.93
CA ILE A 200 -15.13 -1.53 16.70
C ILE A 200 -15.47 -0.08 17.10
N SER A 201 -14.50 0.83 17.05
CA SER A 201 -14.72 2.23 17.43
C SER A 201 -15.67 2.95 16.47
N LYS A 202 -16.60 3.74 17.02
CA LYS A 202 -17.55 4.57 16.25
C LYS A 202 -17.31 6.08 16.39
N SER A 203 -16.53 6.47 17.39
CA SER A 203 -16.14 7.87 17.64
C SER A 203 -14.75 7.87 18.25
N ILE A 204 -13.94 8.87 17.90
CA ILE A 204 -12.59 9.02 18.43
C ILE A 204 -12.32 10.47 18.79
N THR A 205 -11.59 10.68 19.88
CA THR A 205 -11.17 12.02 20.31
C THR A 205 -9.77 12.34 19.78
N ASP A 206 -9.45 13.63 19.65
CA ASP A 206 -8.11 14.07 19.26
C ASP A 206 -7.05 13.60 20.28
N GLN A 207 -7.42 13.50 21.57
CA GLN A 207 -6.54 12.99 22.64
C GLN A 207 -6.20 11.50 22.45
N ASP A 208 -7.17 10.68 22.04
CA ASP A 208 -6.94 9.25 21.79
C ASP A 208 -5.97 9.03 20.63
N VAL A 209 -6.13 9.80 19.54
CA VAL A 209 -5.20 9.74 18.40
C VAL A 209 -3.82 10.27 18.80
N LYS A 210 -3.75 11.38 19.56
CA LYS A 210 -2.49 11.88 20.11
C LYS A 210 -1.78 10.83 20.97
N GLN A 211 -2.52 10.06 21.76
CA GLN A 211 -1.98 8.97 22.56
C GLN A 211 -1.47 7.80 21.68
N LEU A 212 -2.19 7.43 20.62
CA LEU A 212 -1.71 6.45 19.64
C LEU A 212 -0.40 6.90 18.98
N LEU A 213 -0.28 8.18 18.63
CA LEU A 213 0.94 8.74 18.06
C LEU A 213 2.11 8.71 19.05
N ARG A 214 1.87 8.94 20.35
CA ARG A 214 2.91 8.76 21.38
C ARG A 214 3.35 7.31 21.55
N ILE A 215 2.43 6.35 21.39
CA ILE A 215 2.79 4.93 21.39
C ILE A 215 3.62 4.61 20.14
N LEU A 216 3.29 5.20 18.99
CA LEU A 216 4.05 5.08 17.75
C LEU A 216 5.48 5.61 17.88
N VAL A 217 5.67 6.78 18.51
CA VAL A 217 7.02 7.30 18.85
C VAL A 217 7.83 6.24 19.60
N LYS A 218 7.31 5.72 20.71
CA LYS A 218 8.02 4.74 21.54
C LYS A 218 8.30 3.43 20.80
N ALA A 219 7.37 2.99 19.95
CA ALA A 219 7.56 1.79 19.14
C ALA A 219 8.69 1.99 18.12
N LEU A 220 8.77 3.18 17.50
CA LEU A 220 9.80 3.56 16.54
C LEU A 220 11.19 3.70 17.21
N GLU A 221 11.29 4.25 18.42
CA GLU A 221 12.57 4.34 19.17
C GLU A 221 13.23 2.97 19.34
N SER A 222 12.42 1.94 19.62
CA SER A 222 12.94 0.59 19.78
C SER A 222 13.22 -0.09 18.44
N PHE A 223 12.47 0.28 17.39
CA PHE A 223 12.40 -0.36 16.07
C PHE A 223 12.46 -1.90 16.06
N ASN A 224 12.02 -2.53 17.15
CA ASN A 224 12.16 -3.97 17.36
C ASN A 224 10.86 -4.74 17.10
N ASP A 225 9.71 -4.05 17.20
CA ASP A 225 8.38 -4.65 17.08
C ASP A 225 7.63 -4.09 15.87
N ILE A 226 7.96 -4.62 14.69
CA ILE A 226 7.33 -4.25 13.41
C ILE A 226 5.83 -4.54 13.44
N ILE A 227 5.39 -5.58 14.16
CA ILE A 227 3.97 -5.95 14.28
C ILE A 227 3.20 -4.87 15.05
N LEU A 228 3.78 -4.33 16.12
CA LEU A 228 3.19 -3.21 16.84
C LEU A 228 3.09 -1.96 15.97
N LEU A 229 4.14 -1.63 15.21
CA LEU A 229 4.15 -0.50 14.27
C LEU A 229 3.06 -0.67 13.20
N GLU A 230 2.96 -1.86 12.60
CA GLU A 230 1.94 -2.18 11.59
C GLU A 230 0.54 -2.03 12.18
N ALA A 231 0.29 -2.59 13.38
CA ALA A 231 -1.00 -2.50 14.05
C ALA A 231 -1.40 -1.06 14.40
N LEU A 232 -0.46 -0.21 14.80
CA LEU A 232 -0.69 1.22 15.05
C LEU A 232 -1.11 1.94 13.77
N VAL A 233 -0.41 1.71 12.66
CA VAL A 233 -0.71 2.33 11.36
C VAL A 233 -2.08 1.86 10.85
N MET A 234 -2.38 0.56 10.96
CA MET A 234 -3.70 0.00 10.61
C MET A 234 -4.82 0.60 11.48
N CYS A 235 -4.59 0.72 12.79
CA CYS A 235 -5.54 1.33 13.73
C CYS A 235 -5.81 2.80 13.35
N LEU A 236 -4.78 3.61 13.12
CA LEU A 236 -4.91 5.00 12.67
C LEU A 236 -5.66 5.11 11.34
N THR A 237 -5.43 4.17 10.41
CA THR A 237 -6.12 4.12 9.11
C THR A 237 -7.62 3.98 9.28
N ARG A 238 -8.07 3.14 10.21
CA ARG A 238 -9.50 2.94 10.51
C ARG A 238 -10.12 4.09 11.33
N LEU A 239 -9.35 4.70 12.23
CA LEU A 239 -9.84 5.75 13.12
C LEU A 239 -9.91 7.14 12.48
N GLN A 240 -9.04 7.45 11.51
CA GLN A 240 -8.99 8.80 10.93
C GLN A 240 -10.32 9.31 10.34
N PRO A 241 -11.19 8.51 9.68
CA PRO A 241 -12.44 9.01 9.13
C PRO A 241 -13.48 9.37 10.21
N LEU A 242 -13.27 8.87 11.44
CA LEU A 242 -14.12 9.14 12.61
C LEU A 242 -13.75 10.45 13.31
N LEU A 243 -12.61 11.05 12.97
CA LEU A 243 -12.19 12.34 13.51
C LEU A 243 -13.09 13.47 12.98
N ARG A 244 -13.25 14.51 13.81
CA ARG A 244 -13.95 15.74 13.42
C ARG A 244 -13.29 16.34 12.17
N PRO A 245 -14.04 16.83 11.17
CA PRO A 245 -13.49 17.41 9.95
C PRO A 245 -12.52 18.57 10.19
N GLU A 246 -12.72 19.35 11.26
CA GLU A 246 -11.89 20.50 11.61
C GLU A 246 -10.56 20.13 12.28
N SER A 247 -10.35 18.85 12.63
CA SER A 247 -9.16 18.44 13.38
C SER A 247 -7.88 18.64 12.56
N PRO A 248 -6.84 19.28 13.11
CA PRO A 248 -5.55 19.46 12.41
C PRO A 248 -4.81 18.12 12.20
N ILE A 249 -5.21 17.07 12.92
CA ILE A 249 -4.63 15.72 12.85
C ILE A 249 -4.72 15.15 11.43
N HIS A 250 -5.77 15.46 10.66
CA HIS A 250 -5.94 14.95 9.29
C HIS A 250 -4.74 15.27 8.40
N LYS A 251 -4.22 16.51 8.50
CA LYS A 251 -3.06 16.95 7.70
C LYS A 251 -1.76 16.39 8.26
N ALA A 252 -1.65 16.20 9.57
CA ALA A 252 -0.50 15.53 10.20
C ALA A 252 -0.40 14.06 9.76
N LEU A 253 -1.52 13.35 9.67
CA LEU A 253 -1.58 11.94 9.24
C LEU A 253 -1.09 11.74 7.80
N PHE A 254 -1.25 12.72 6.92
CA PHE A 254 -0.66 12.69 5.58
C PHE A 254 0.87 12.52 5.66
N TRP A 255 1.52 13.37 6.45
CA TRP A 255 2.98 13.32 6.59
C TRP A 255 3.46 12.11 7.37
N ILE A 256 2.72 11.67 8.38
CA ILE A 256 2.99 10.42 9.09
C ILE A 256 2.97 9.24 8.10
N ALA A 257 1.99 9.18 7.20
CA ALA A 257 1.94 8.14 6.18
C ALA A 257 3.17 8.18 5.27
N ILE A 258 3.58 9.37 4.80
CA ILE A 258 4.81 9.52 4.00
C ILE A 258 6.05 9.06 4.77
N SER A 259 6.21 9.46 6.04
CA SER A 259 7.33 9.03 6.88
C SER A 259 7.35 7.51 7.11
N VAL A 260 6.19 6.86 7.24
CA VAL A 260 6.12 5.38 7.33
C VAL A 260 6.61 4.73 6.03
N LEU A 261 6.32 5.29 4.85
CA LEU A 261 6.85 4.77 3.58
C LEU A 261 8.38 4.83 3.52
N GLN A 262 9.02 5.79 4.20
CA GLN A 262 10.47 5.98 4.21
C GLN A 262 11.22 4.90 5.02
N LEU A 263 10.53 4.16 5.88
CA LEU A 263 11.13 3.10 6.71
C LEU A 263 11.62 1.88 5.91
N ASP A 264 11.35 1.80 4.60
CA ASP A 264 11.82 0.74 3.68
C ASP A 264 11.45 -0.70 4.11
N GLU A 265 10.43 -0.88 4.94
CA GLU A 265 9.94 -2.21 5.34
C GLU A 265 8.67 -2.55 4.56
N SER A 266 8.60 -3.75 3.99
CA SER A 266 7.51 -4.18 3.10
C SER A 266 6.11 -4.12 3.73
N THR A 267 5.91 -4.67 4.92
CA THR A 267 4.61 -4.71 5.59
C THR A 267 4.15 -3.31 6.03
N LEU A 268 5.05 -2.52 6.60
CA LEU A 268 4.84 -1.12 6.97
C LEU A 268 4.60 -0.24 5.76
N TYR A 269 5.29 -0.48 4.64
CA TYR A 269 5.03 0.24 3.39
C TYR A 269 3.61 -0.01 2.91
N ALA A 270 3.14 -1.27 2.94
CA ALA A 270 1.76 -1.60 2.57
C ALA A 270 0.74 -0.94 3.50
N ALA A 271 0.98 -0.94 4.81
CA ALA A 271 0.13 -0.28 5.80
C ALA A 271 0.13 1.25 5.68
N GLY A 272 1.31 1.87 5.51
CA GLY A 272 1.47 3.32 5.31
C GLY A 272 0.82 3.79 4.01
N LEU A 273 0.86 2.97 2.95
CA LEU A 273 0.17 3.26 1.70
C LEU A 273 -1.36 3.23 1.87
N ALA A 274 -1.87 2.30 2.68
CA ALA A 274 -3.30 2.27 3.02
C ALA A 274 -3.72 3.47 3.87
N LEU A 275 -2.88 3.89 4.83
CA LEU A 275 -3.09 5.11 5.62
C LEU A 275 -3.18 6.34 4.71
N LEU A 276 -2.22 6.49 3.78
CA LEU A 276 -2.17 7.60 2.82
C LEU A 276 -3.41 7.63 1.92
N GLU A 277 -3.82 6.47 1.39
CA GLU A 277 -5.00 6.36 0.56
C GLU A 277 -6.27 6.82 1.28
N GLN A 278 -6.50 6.28 2.47
CA GLN A 278 -7.66 6.63 3.27
C GLN A 278 -7.61 8.10 3.72
N ASN A 279 -6.41 8.63 3.96
CA ASN A 279 -6.21 10.03 4.32
C ASN A 279 -6.58 10.97 3.18
N LEU A 280 -6.07 10.72 1.97
CA LEU A 280 -6.40 11.48 0.76
C LEU A 280 -7.90 11.41 0.45
N HIS A 281 -8.53 10.25 0.62
CA HIS A 281 -9.98 10.12 0.47
C HIS A 281 -10.75 10.98 1.48
N THR A 282 -10.33 10.96 2.75
CA THR A 282 -10.96 11.72 3.85
C THR A 282 -10.81 13.23 3.64
N LEU A 283 -9.61 13.70 3.28
CA LEU A 283 -9.37 15.12 2.99
C LEU A 283 -10.13 15.59 1.73
N ASN A 284 -10.24 14.72 0.73
CA ASN A 284 -10.98 15.02 -0.49
C ASN A 284 -12.50 15.07 -0.26
N SER A 285 -13.04 14.22 0.62
CA SER A 285 -14.48 14.27 0.98
C SER A 285 -14.83 15.50 1.82
N GLN A 286 -13.87 16.03 2.58
CA GLN A 286 -13.96 17.32 3.28
C GLN A 286 -13.88 18.54 2.35
N GLN A 287 -13.75 18.35 1.03
CA GLN A 287 -13.69 19.42 0.01
C GLN A 287 -12.51 20.39 0.18
N LEU A 288 -11.44 19.97 0.88
CA LEU A 288 -10.28 20.82 1.15
C LEU A 288 -9.55 21.25 -0.13
N PHE A 289 -9.57 20.40 -1.17
CA PHE A 289 -8.86 20.60 -2.43
C PHE A 289 -9.74 21.20 -3.55
N ASP A 290 -10.96 21.64 -3.24
CA ASP A 290 -11.83 22.20 -4.28
C ASP A 290 -11.40 23.62 -4.70
N LYS A 291 -10.65 24.34 -3.84
CA LYS A 291 -10.17 25.71 -4.08
C LYS A 291 -8.66 25.90 -3.93
N GLN A 292 -7.98 25.00 -3.23
CA GLN A 292 -6.56 25.11 -2.92
C GLN A 292 -5.79 23.92 -3.49
N ASN A 293 -4.53 24.15 -3.89
CA ASN A 293 -3.67 23.08 -4.36
C ASN A 293 -3.24 22.19 -3.19
N ILE A 294 -3.17 20.88 -3.42
CA ILE A 294 -2.67 19.92 -2.42
C ILE A 294 -1.26 20.27 -1.94
N ALA A 295 -0.41 20.77 -2.84
CA ALA A 295 0.95 21.17 -2.50
C ALA A 295 0.96 22.29 -1.44
N ASP A 296 0.19 23.36 -1.66
CA ASP A 296 0.13 24.50 -0.73
C ASP A 296 -0.44 24.10 0.62
N VAL A 297 -1.54 23.33 0.62
CA VAL A 297 -2.22 22.87 1.83
C VAL A 297 -1.30 22.01 2.70
N MET A 298 -0.60 21.07 2.08
CA MET A 298 0.28 20.15 2.81
C MET A 298 1.58 20.82 3.23
N MET A 299 2.18 21.65 2.37
CA MET A 299 3.41 22.37 2.71
C MET A 299 3.21 23.36 3.87
N ALA A 300 2.04 24.01 3.97
CA ALA A 300 1.72 24.87 5.11
C ALA A 300 1.78 24.13 6.46
N THR A 301 1.42 22.84 6.50
CA THR A 301 1.54 22.03 7.74
C THR A 301 2.95 21.59 8.05
N ARG A 302 3.85 21.68 7.07
CA ARG A 302 5.25 21.29 7.18
C ARG A 302 6.12 22.45 7.69
N GLU A 303 5.72 23.70 7.43
CA GLU A 303 6.49 24.91 7.79
C GLU A 303 6.94 24.96 9.26
N PRO A 304 6.09 24.66 10.27
CA PRO A 304 6.52 24.69 11.68
C PRO A 304 7.60 23.64 12.01
N LEU A 305 7.70 22.59 11.20
CA LEU A 305 8.56 21.42 11.41
C LEU A 305 9.65 21.30 10.32
N GLU A 306 9.93 22.38 9.58
CA GLU A 306 10.80 22.35 8.38
C GLU A 306 12.14 21.67 8.64
N TRP A 307 12.77 21.94 9.80
CA TRP A 307 14.06 21.36 10.16
C TRP A 307 14.05 19.83 10.27
N HIS A 308 13.05 19.25 10.94
CA HIS A 308 12.93 17.80 11.11
C HIS A 308 12.67 17.13 9.75
N PHE A 309 11.73 17.70 9.01
CA PHE A 309 11.35 17.23 7.69
C PHE A 309 12.47 17.33 6.66
N LYS A 310 13.34 18.34 6.75
CA LYS A 310 14.51 18.47 5.87
C LYS A 310 15.51 17.34 6.07
N GLN A 311 15.68 16.85 7.30
CA GLN A 311 16.57 15.72 7.58
C GLN A 311 16.01 14.42 6.97
N LEU A 312 14.70 14.17 7.12
CA LEU A 312 14.01 13.04 6.49
C LEU A 312 14.12 13.07 4.96
N ASP A 313 13.84 14.22 4.34
CA ASP A 313 13.98 14.41 2.89
C ASP A 313 15.40 14.16 2.41
N HIS A 314 16.40 14.61 3.17
CA HIS A 314 17.81 14.41 2.84
C HIS A 314 18.23 12.94 2.93
N ALA A 315 17.74 12.20 3.93
CA ALA A 315 18.02 10.77 4.08
C ALA A 315 17.50 9.97 2.86
N VAL A 316 16.33 10.32 2.35
CA VAL A 316 15.75 9.70 1.14
C VAL A 316 16.37 10.27 -0.14
N GLY A 317 16.80 11.53 -0.13
CA GLY A 317 17.29 12.27 -1.29
C GLY A 317 16.17 12.79 -2.20
N LEU A 318 15.02 13.14 -1.61
CA LEU A 318 13.83 13.69 -2.28
C LEU A 318 13.39 14.98 -1.58
N SER A 319 13.27 16.09 -2.33
CA SER A 319 12.94 17.41 -1.77
C SER A 319 11.51 17.82 -2.10
N PHE A 320 10.63 17.85 -1.09
CA PHE A 320 9.26 18.38 -1.25
C PHE A 320 9.24 19.88 -1.50
N LYS A 321 10.27 20.62 -1.03
CA LYS A 321 10.41 22.07 -1.26
C LYS A 321 10.78 22.39 -2.71
N SER A 322 11.58 21.52 -3.35
CA SER A 322 11.97 21.70 -4.75
C SER A 322 10.81 21.43 -5.70
N ASN A 323 10.16 20.26 -5.53
CA ASN A 323 8.95 19.93 -6.29
C ASN A 323 8.10 18.91 -5.51
N PHE A 324 6.96 19.36 -5.00
CA PHE A 324 6.05 18.53 -4.20
C PHE A 324 5.57 17.27 -4.94
N HIS A 325 5.16 17.41 -6.20
CA HIS A 325 4.54 16.34 -6.96
C HIS A 325 5.54 15.21 -7.29
N PHE A 326 6.75 15.56 -7.74
CA PHE A 326 7.79 14.58 -7.99
C PHE A 326 8.32 13.92 -6.71
N ALA A 327 8.39 14.65 -5.60
CA ALA A 327 8.75 14.06 -4.32
C ALA A 327 7.72 13.02 -3.90
N LEU A 328 6.42 13.33 -4.00
CA LEU A 328 5.35 12.39 -3.68
C LEU A 328 5.39 11.15 -4.59
N VAL A 329 5.55 11.34 -5.91
CA VAL A 329 5.70 10.23 -6.86
C VAL A 329 6.92 9.37 -6.52
N GLY A 330 8.05 9.97 -6.16
CA GLY A 330 9.24 9.23 -5.74
C GLY A 330 9.00 8.28 -4.58
N HIS A 331 8.17 8.68 -3.61
CA HIS A 331 7.79 7.82 -2.50
C HIS A 331 6.84 6.68 -2.92
N LEU A 332 5.95 6.96 -3.88
CA LEU A 332 4.92 6.03 -4.36
C LEU A 332 5.46 4.98 -5.35
N LEU A 333 6.45 5.33 -6.18
CA LEU A 333 7.00 4.42 -7.21
C LEU A 333 7.52 3.10 -6.63
N LYS A 334 8.03 3.13 -5.40
CA LYS A 334 8.47 1.94 -4.68
C LYS A 334 7.34 0.91 -4.50
N GLY A 335 6.09 1.34 -4.42
CA GLY A 335 4.93 0.47 -4.28
C GLY A 335 4.73 -0.48 -5.47
N PHE A 336 5.18 -0.10 -6.67
CA PHE A 336 5.22 -1.00 -7.83
C PHE A 336 6.27 -2.10 -7.73
N ARG A 337 7.11 -2.10 -6.69
CA ARG A 337 8.12 -3.13 -6.38
C ARG A 337 7.70 -4.03 -5.22
N HIS A 338 6.49 -3.84 -4.69
CA HIS A 338 6.00 -4.61 -3.57
C HIS A 338 5.64 -6.05 -4.00
N PRO A 339 5.97 -7.08 -3.17
CA PRO A 339 5.71 -8.48 -3.52
C PRO A 339 4.21 -8.81 -3.63
N THR A 340 3.37 -8.10 -2.89
CA THR A 340 1.91 -8.30 -2.91
C THR A 340 1.24 -7.45 -4.01
N PRO A 341 0.50 -8.07 -4.95
CA PRO A 341 -0.12 -7.37 -6.08
C PRO A 341 -1.21 -6.36 -5.66
N THR A 342 -1.86 -6.56 -4.51
CA THR A 342 -2.84 -5.61 -3.97
C THR A 342 -2.21 -4.29 -3.55
N THR A 343 -0.95 -4.28 -3.14
CA THR A 343 -0.21 -3.05 -2.85
C THR A 343 0.14 -2.32 -4.15
N VAL A 344 0.55 -3.05 -5.20
CA VAL A 344 0.82 -2.49 -6.53
C VAL A 344 -0.43 -1.81 -7.10
N SER A 345 -1.59 -2.47 -7.03
CA SER A 345 -2.85 -1.89 -7.50
C SER A 345 -3.28 -0.68 -6.66
N ARG A 346 -3.04 -0.70 -5.34
CA ARG A 346 -3.26 0.46 -4.46
C ARG A 346 -2.40 1.65 -4.87
N THR A 347 -1.12 1.45 -5.21
CA THR A 347 -0.24 2.52 -5.70
C THR A 347 -0.82 3.18 -6.95
N SER A 348 -1.27 2.39 -7.92
CA SER A 348 -1.92 2.91 -9.14
C SER A 348 -3.19 3.70 -8.81
N ARG A 349 -4.01 3.22 -7.86
CA ARG A 349 -5.24 3.89 -7.43
C ARG A 349 -4.95 5.22 -6.75
N ILE A 350 -3.93 5.31 -5.90
CA ILE A 350 -3.51 6.56 -5.24
C ILE A 350 -3.03 7.58 -6.26
N LEU A 351 -2.15 7.20 -7.18
CA LEU A 351 -1.67 8.09 -8.25
C LEU A 351 -2.84 8.60 -9.10
N THR A 352 -3.80 7.72 -9.40
CA THR A 352 -5.02 8.05 -10.14
C THR A 352 -5.95 8.99 -9.35
N MET A 353 -6.05 8.81 -8.03
CA MET A 353 -6.80 9.71 -7.14
C MET A 353 -6.15 11.10 -7.06
N LEU A 354 -4.82 11.16 -6.99
CA LEU A 354 -4.06 12.42 -6.97
C LEU A 354 -4.26 13.24 -8.25
N LEU A 355 -4.30 12.59 -9.43
CA LEU A 355 -4.68 13.25 -10.68
C LEU A 355 -6.08 13.89 -10.58
N GLY A 356 -7.04 13.18 -9.98
CA GLY A 356 -8.37 13.71 -9.76
C GLY A 356 -8.39 14.89 -8.79
N ILE A 357 -7.57 14.86 -7.74
CA ILE A 357 -7.44 15.94 -6.75
C ILE A 357 -6.84 17.19 -7.38
N ILE A 358 -5.77 17.06 -8.17
CA ILE A 358 -5.07 18.20 -8.79
C ILE A 358 -5.91 18.87 -9.87
N ALA A 359 -6.76 18.11 -10.57
CA ALA A 359 -7.65 18.67 -11.58
C ALA A 359 -8.79 19.52 -11.00
N LYS A 360 -9.13 19.36 -9.72
CA LYS A 360 -10.30 20.00 -9.09
C LYS A 360 -10.22 21.54 -9.00
N PRO A 361 -9.16 22.16 -8.42
CA PRO A 361 -9.11 23.62 -8.22
C PRO A 361 -9.33 24.41 -9.51
N GLN A 362 -8.79 23.89 -10.61
CA GLN A 362 -8.81 24.54 -11.92
C GLN A 362 -9.90 23.98 -12.85
N ARG A 363 -10.71 23.01 -12.37
CA ARG A 363 -11.76 22.29 -13.12
C ARG A 363 -11.30 21.75 -14.48
N ARG A 364 -10.10 21.19 -14.51
CA ARG A 364 -9.46 20.64 -15.70
C ARG A 364 -9.84 19.18 -15.93
N ASP A 365 -9.53 18.66 -17.11
CA ASP A 365 -9.58 17.20 -17.32
C ASP A 365 -8.49 16.53 -16.48
N LYS A 366 -8.83 15.39 -15.87
CA LYS A 366 -7.93 14.63 -15.00
C LYS A 366 -6.62 14.23 -15.67
N PHE A 367 -6.64 14.06 -17.00
CA PHE A 367 -5.50 13.59 -17.77
C PHE A 367 -4.79 14.70 -18.55
N GLU A 368 -5.22 15.95 -18.41
CA GLU A 368 -4.56 17.09 -19.02
C GLU A 368 -3.11 17.19 -18.50
N VAL A 369 -2.14 17.27 -19.43
CA VAL A 369 -0.72 17.40 -19.09
C VAL A 369 -0.45 18.84 -18.66
N THR A 370 0.01 18.97 -17.42
CA THR A 370 0.35 20.25 -16.77
C THR A 370 1.65 20.06 -15.97
N PRO A 371 2.33 21.14 -15.55
CA PRO A 371 3.53 21.02 -14.70
C PRO A 371 3.30 20.25 -13.39
N GLU A 372 2.05 20.23 -12.89
CA GLU A 372 1.65 19.55 -11.65
C GLU A 372 1.22 18.09 -11.90
N SER A 373 0.46 17.84 -12.98
CA SER A 373 -0.05 16.50 -13.31
C SER A 373 1.00 15.58 -13.96
N VAL A 374 2.03 16.15 -14.61
CA VAL A 374 3.02 15.40 -15.38
C VAL A 374 3.73 14.33 -14.55
N ALA A 375 4.02 14.61 -13.27
CA ALA A 375 4.69 13.65 -12.39
C ALA A 375 3.87 12.35 -12.25
N TYR A 376 2.56 12.48 -12.04
CA TYR A 376 1.65 11.35 -11.84
C TYR A 376 1.31 10.64 -13.15
N LEU A 377 1.13 11.40 -14.25
CA LEU A 377 0.92 10.83 -15.58
C LEU A 377 2.13 9.99 -16.01
N THR A 378 3.34 10.51 -15.80
CA THR A 378 4.59 9.80 -16.10
C THR A 378 4.72 8.52 -15.28
N ALA A 379 4.34 8.54 -14.00
CA ALA A 379 4.36 7.35 -13.15
C ALA A 379 3.34 6.27 -13.58
N LEU A 380 2.22 6.67 -14.20
CA LEU A 380 1.13 5.77 -14.61
C LEU A 380 1.21 5.31 -16.06
N VAL A 381 2.02 5.95 -16.91
CA VAL A 381 1.99 5.78 -18.37
C VAL A 381 2.20 4.33 -18.84
N CYS A 382 3.03 3.56 -18.13
CA CYS A 382 3.26 2.15 -18.46
C CYS A 382 2.17 1.22 -17.90
N LEU A 383 1.53 1.60 -16.79
CA LEU A 383 0.63 0.75 -16.01
C LEU A 383 -0.87 1.01 -16.27
N SER A 384 -1.22 2.17 -16.82
CA SER A 384 -2.61 2.57 -17.08
C SER A 384 -2.86 2.75 -18.57
N GLU A 385 -3.70 1.90 -19.15
CA GLU A 385 -4.14 2.04 -20.54
C GLU A 385 -4.92 3.34 -20.77
N GLU A 386 -5.68 3.80 -19.78
CA GLU A 386 -6.44 5.04 -19.86
C GLU A 386 -5.51 6.25 -20.03
N VAL A 387 -4.44 6.33 -19.23
CA VAL A 387 -3.41 7.37 -19.38
C VAL A 387 -2.73 7.27 -20.75
N ARG A 388 -2.36 6.05 -21.17
CA ARG A 388 -1.70 5.80 -22.45
C ARG A 388 -2.56 6.25 -23.64
N SER A 389 -3.87 6.02 -23.58
CA SER A 389 -4.82 6.43 -24.64
C SER A 389 -5.02 7.94 -24.74
N ARG A 390 -4.67 8.70 -23.69
CA ARG A 390 -4.89 10.14 -23.61
C ARG A 390 -3.62 10.98 -23.64
N CYS A 391 -2.45 10.37 -23.45
CA CYS A 391 -1.15 11.04 -23.46
C CYS A 391 -0.27 10.47 -24.57
N HIS A 392 -0.48 10.90 -25.82
CA HIS A 392 0.21 10.32 -26.98
C HIS A 392 1.68 10.73 -27.08
N VAL A 393 2.48 9.88 -27.75
CA VAL A 393 3.83 10.18 -28.24
C VAL A 393 3.70 10.90 -29.59
N LYS A 394 4.18 12.14 -29.73
CA LYS A 394 4.11 12.91 -31.01
C LYS A 394 5.00 12.29 -32.09
N HIS A 395 6.16 11.78 -31.69
CA HIS A 395 7.17 11.23 -32.61
C HIS A 395 7.14 9.69 -32.63
N THR A 396 6.05 9.11 -33.13
CA THR A 396 6.05 7.65 -33.40
C THR A 396 6.99 7.40 -34.58
N LEU A 397 8.05 6.61 -34.37
CA LEU A 397 8.97 6.19 -35.44
C LEU A 397 8.15 5.70 -36.66
N PRO A 398 8.52 6.08 -37.90
CA PRO A 398 7.81 5.63 -39.08
C PRO A 398 7.77 4.10 -39.09
N ARG A 399 6.57 3.51 -39.24
CA ARG A 399 6.43 2.09 -39.57
C ARG A 399 7.29 1.82 -40.81
N VAL A 400 8.37 1.06 -40.64
CA VAL A 400 9.04 0.43 -41.78
C VAL A 400 8.08 -0.65 -42.24
N ASP A 401 7.25 -0.33 -43.23
CA ASP A 401 6.52 -1.34 -43.98
C ASP A 401 7.57 -2.25 -44.62
N VAL A 402 7.79 -3.41 -44.00
CA VAL A 402 8.48 -4.52 -44.65
C VAL A 402 7.51 -4.99 -45.72
N ALA A 403 7.67 -4.45 -46.93
CA ALA A 403 7.13 -5.03 -48.13
C ALA A 403 7.70 -6.45 -48.22
N GLY A 404 6.91 -7.43 -47.79
CA GLY A 404 7.19 -8.84 -47.93
C GLY A 404 7.29 -9.18 -49.41
N GLY A 405 8.53 -9.32 -49.90
CA GLY A 405 8.79 -10.00 -51.15
C GLY A 405 8.64 -11.50 -50.92
N ASP A 406 7.54 -12.07 -51.41
CA ASP A 406 7.39 -13.51 -51.57
C ASP A 406 8.38 -14.01 -52.64
N PRO A 407 9.24 -15.02 -52.35
CA PRO A 407 10.03 -15.70 -53.35
C PRO A 407 9.36 -17.04 -53.67
N SER A 408 8.43 -17.06 -54.62
CA SER A 408 7.89 -18.32 -55.14
C SER A 408 7.14 -18.12 -56.47
N ALA A 409 7.86 -18.27 -57.58
CA ALA A 409 7.38 -18.92 -58.80
C ALA A 409 8.48 -18.89 -59.87
N ALA A 410 9.32 -19.92 -59.86
CA ALA A 410 10.12 -20.28 -61.01
C ALA A 410 9.23 -20.99 -62.04
N GLY A 411 9.41 -20.63 -63.31
CA GLY A 411 9.12 -21.50 -64.44
C GLY A 411 7.94 -21.08 -65.32
N ALA A 412 8.23 -20.41 -66.43
CA ALA A 412 8.18 -21.04 -67.76
C ALA A 412 8.47 -20.01 -68.84
N ALA A 413 9.29 -20.44 -69.79
CA ALA A 413 9.80 -19.68 -70.92
C ALA A 413 8.75 -19.44 -72.02
N THR A 414 9.23 -18.77 -73.06
CA THR A 414 8.64 -18.55 -74.41
C THR A 414 7.74 -17.32 -74.51
N GLY A 415 7.92 -16.39 -75.44
CA GLY A 415 8.82 -16.25 -76.58
C GLY A 415 8.26 -15.14 -77.48
N GLY A 416 9.13 -14.42 -78.19
CA GLY A 416 8.77 -13.79 -79.47
C GLY A 416 8.37 -12.32 -79.49
N THR A 417 9.28 -11.52 -80.04
CA THR A 417 9.04 -10.57 -81.16
C THR A 417 8.15 -9.32 -80.97
N GLN A 418 8.85 -8.17 -80.99
CA GLN A 418 8.52 -6.86 -81.61
C GLN A 418 7.82 -6.97 -83.00
N PRO A 419 7.38 -5.88 -83.70
CA PRO A 419 7.60 -4.41 -83.48
C PRO A 419 6.39 -3.47 -83.78
N GLY A 420 6.59 -2.15 -83.62
CA GLY A 420 5.85 -1.09 -84.34
C GLY A 420 5.59 0.17 -83.48
N SER A 421 6.52 1.12 -83.33
CA SER A 421 6.95 2.20 -84.26
C SER A 421 5.87 3.24 -84.62
N ALA A 422 6.01 4.45 -84.04
CA ALA A 422 5.92 5.80 -84.63
C ALA A 422 5.36 6.76 -83.56
N GLY A 423 5.92 7.92 -83.21
CA GLY A 423 7.07 8.75 -83.58
C GLY A 423 7.01 9.96 -82.60
N GLY A 424 8.01 10.81 -82.37
CA GLY A 424 9.35 10.95 -82.88
C GLY A 424 10.06 12.07 -82.10
N ASN A 425 11.33 12.26 -82.47
CA ASN A 425 12.20 13.41 -82.24
C ASN A 425 12.93 13.61 -80.90
N GLY A 426 14.25 13.36 -80.97
CA GLY A 426 15.26 14.40 -80.72
C GLY A 426 15.93 14.40 -79.34
N GLY A 427 17.03 13.65 -79.21
CA GLY A 427 17.90 13.64 -78.02
C GLY A 427 18.78 14.90 -77.86
N ASN A 428 19.22 15.20 -76.64
CA ASN A 428 20.52 14.78 -76.09
C ASN A 428 20.76 15.37 -74.69
N VAL A 429 21.26 14.53 -73.78
CA VAL A 429 22.25 14.76 -72.70
C VAL A 429 22.21 16.07 -71.89
N ARG A 430 22.07 15.94 -70.56
CA ARG A 430 23.02 16.34 -69.46
C ARG A 430 22.28 16.90 -68.23
N ARG A 431 22.60 16.31 -67.06
CA ARG A 431 22.66 16.85 -65.68
C ARG A 431 21.76 18.05 -65.28
N GLN A 432 21.19 17.88 -64.08
CA GLN A 432 20.98 18.90 -63.03
C GLN A 432 19.59 19.58 -62.98
N LYS A 433 18.82 19.29 -61.92
CA LYS A 433 18.39 20.27 -60.90
C LYS A 433 17.51 19.61 -59.83
N SER A 434 18.06 19.55 -58.62
CA SER A 434 17.48 19.01 -57.38
C SER A 434 16.94 20.12 -56.46
N TRP A 435 16.65 21.32 -57.00
CA TRP A 435 16.40 22.51 -56.20
C TRP A 435 14.96 23.06 -56.27
N ASP A 436 14.11 22.58 -57.18
CA ASP A 436 12.76 23.17 -57.38
C ASP A 436 11.64 22.53 -56.54
N MET A 437 11.89 21.45 -55.78
CA MET A 437 10.88 20.84 -54.90
C MET A 437 10.85 21.41 -53.47
N LEU A 438 11.92 22.09 -53.03
CA LEU A 438 11.98 22.66 -51.68
C LEU A 438 11.14 23.94 -51.53
N ASP A 439 10.94 24.68 -52.62
CA ASP A 439 10.24 25.97 -52.62
C ASP A 439 8.71 25.81 -52.54
N GLN A 440 8.16 24.70 -53.04
CA GLN A 440 6.71 24.41 -52.96
C GLN A 440 6.25 23.99 -51.56
N SER A 441 7.10 23.29 -50.81
CA SER A 441 6.87 22.93 -49.40
C SER A 441 6.96 24.13 -48.46
N ALA A 442 7.85 25.09 -48.75
CA ALA A 442 8.00 26.31 -47.94
C ALA A 442 6.75 27.23 -48.04
N ILE A 443 6.13 27.32 -49.22
CA ILE A 443 4.93 28.14 -49.43
C ILE A 443 3.67 27.53 -48.81
N GLN A 444 3.59 26.19 -48.70
CA GLN A 444 2.49 25.52 -47.98
C GLN A 444 2.59 25.70 -46.46
N TYR A 445 3.81 25.70 -45.90
CA TYR A 445 4.04 25.94 -44.47
C TYR A 445 3.69 27.39 -44.07
N ALA A 446 4.02 28.37 -44.93
CA ALA A 446 3.69 29.78 -44.72
C ALA A 446 2.17 30.10 -44.79
N ARG A 447 1.36 29.26 -45.46
CA ARG A 447 -0.11 29.41 -45.48
C ARG A 447 -0.81 28.82 -44.25
N GLN A 448 -0.18 27.87 -43.56
CA GLN A 448 -0.73 27.31 -42.30
C GLN A 448 -0.43 28.21 -41.09
N SER A 449 0.70 28.92 -41.07
CA SER A 449 1.05 29.84 -39.99
C SER A 449 0.19 31.12 -39.95
N HIS A 450 -0.44 31.52 -41.05
CA HIS A 450 -1.26 32.74 -41.11
C HIS A 450 -2.75 32.58 -40.68
N LYS A 451 -3.19 31.40 -40.25
CA LYS A 451 -4.57 31.19 -39.73
C LYS A 451 -4.71 31.22 -38.20
N VAL A 452 -3.62 31.42 -37.44
CA VAL A 452 -3.65 31.38 -35.96
C VAL A 452 -3.83 32.76 -35.31
N GLN A 453 -3.77 33.86 -36.06
CA GLN A 453 -4.02 35.21 -35.53
C GLN A 453 -5.40 35.75 -35.95
N GLN A 454 -6.46 35.25 -35.32
CA GLN A 454 -7.71 35.98 -35.03
C GLN A 454 -8.73 35.04 -34.36
N HIS A 455 -8.66 34.89 -33.04
CA HIS A 455 -9.85 34.74 -32.19
C HIS A 455 -9.47 35.01 -30.73
N GLN A 456 -9.69 36.24 -30.30
CA GLN A 456 -9.70 36.64 -28.90
C GLN A 456 -11.15 36.61 -28.39
N GLU A 457 -11.32 36.13 -27.16
CA GLU A 457 -12.47 36.31 -26.27
C GLU A 457 -13.82 35.68 -26.66
N ARG A 458 -14.09 34.49 -26.10
CA ARG A 458 -15.33 34.21 -25.35
C ARG A 458 -15.23 32.85 -24.66
N GLY A 459 -15.49 32.83 -23.34
CA GLY A 459 -15.51 31.63 -22.53
C GLY A 459 -16.46 30.57 -23.11
N SER A 460 -15.91 29.42 -23.48
CA SER A 460 -16.68 28.20 -23.74
C SER A 460 -15.77 27.00 -23.50
N ARG A 461 -16.34 25.98 -22.84
CA ARG A 461 -15.72 24.70 -22.47
C ARG A 461 -14.94 24.09 -23.63
N SER A 462 -13.61 24.05 -23.55
CA SER A 462 -12.77 23.24 -24.44
C SER A 462 -12.46 21.91 -23.78
N SER A 463 -13.19 20.86 -24.16
CA SER A 463 -12.67 19.50 -24.03
C SER A 463 -11.36 19.43 -24.81
N VAL A 464 -10.24 19.16 -24.15
CA VAL A 464 -8.94 19.00 -24.80
C VAL A 464 -9.09 17.91 -25.87
N SER A 465 -8.85 18.24 -27.15
CA SER A 465 -8.81 17.25 -28.22
C SER A 465 -7.70 16.24 -27.90
N ASN A 466 -8.00 14.94 -27.91
CA ASN A 466 -7.03 13.86 -27.58
C ASN A 466 -5.70 13.93 -28.37
N GLU A 467 -5.66 14.66 -29.48
CA GLU A 467 -4.46 14.84 -30.32
C GLU A 467 -3.47 15.89 -29.79
N SER A 468 -3.89 16.79 -28.89
CA SER A 468 -3.02 17.87 -28.37
C SER A 468 -2.41 17.57 -26.99
N ASN A 469 -2.81 16.49 -26.33
CA ASN A 469 -2.37 16.18 -24.98
C ASN A 469 -1.15 15.25 -24.99
N VAL A 470 0.05 15.84 -24.92
CA VAL A 470 1.32 15.14 -25.11
C VAL A 470 2.14 15.22 -23.84
N LEU A 471 2.62 14.07 -23.39
CA LEU A 471 3.31 13.96 -22.10
C LEU A 471 4.62 14.77 -22.08
N LEU A 472 5.36 14.72 -23.19
CA LEU A 472 6.67 15.36 -23.36
C LEU A 472 6.54 16.63 -24.19
N ASP A 473 5.63 17.53 -23.81
CA ASP A 473 5.48 18.81 -24.51
C ASP A 473 6.45 19.88 -23.95
N PRO A 474 7.38 20.43 -24.76
CA PRO A 474 8.28 21.51 -24.33
C PRO A 474 7.57 22.76 -23.86
N GLU A 475 6.37 23.06 -24.38
CA GLU A 475 5.62 24.26 -23.99
C GLU A 475 5.03 24.12 -22.58
N VAL A 476 4.71 22.89 -22.17
CA VAL A 476 4.20 22.59 -20.82
C VAL A 476 5.34 22.35 -19.83
N LEU A 477 6.51 21.90 -20.32
CA LEU A 477 7.70 21.60 -19.52
C LEU A 477 8.83 22.59 -19.82
N PRO A 478 8.73 23.87 -19.43
CA PRO A 478 9.75 24.87 -19.74
C PRO A 478 11.06 24.66 -18.96
N ASP A 479 10.99 24.06 -17.76
CA ASP A 479 12.11 23.97 -16.84
C ASP A 479 12.96 22.71 -17.09
N SER A 480 14.27 22.89 -17.26
CA SER A 480 15.23 21.77 -17.40
C SER A 480 15.22 20.82 -16.21
N SER A 481 14.91 21.32 -15.00
CA SER A 481 14.76 20.50 -13.80
C SER A 481 13.55 19.55 -13.91
N THR A 482 12.38 20.07 -14.28
CA THR A 482 11.16 19.28 -14.49
C THR A 482 11.35 18.25 -15.60
N GLN A 483 11.98 18.65 -16.72
CA GLN A 483 12.33 17.73 -17.82
C GLN A 483 13.22 16.57 -17.32
N ALA A 484 14.26 16.87 -16.53
CA ALA A 484 15.14 15.84 -15.97
C ALA A 484 14.39 14.89 -15.04
N LEU A 485 13.45 15.40 -14.23
CA LEU A 485 12.65 14.59 -13.32
C LEU A 485 11.71 13.65 -14.06
N VAL A 486 11.02 14.12 -15.12
CA VAL A 486 10.19 13.27 -15.99
C VAL A 486 11.03 12.13 -16.58
N LEU A 487 12.16 12.47 -17.18
CA LEU A 487 13.09 11.50 -17.76
C LEU A 487 13.61 10.52 -16.70
N THR A 488 13.88 10.99 -15.48
CA THR A 488 14.36 10.14 -14.38
C THR A 488 13.29 9.16 -13.90
N VAL A 489 12.02 9.59 -13.81
CA VAL A 489 10.90 8.70 -13.49
C VAL A 489 10.76 7.62 -14.56
N LEU A 490 10.78 7.97 -15.85
CA LEU A 490 10.74 7.00 -16.95
C LEU A 490 11.91 6.01 -16.89
N ALA A 491 13.14 6.50 -16.71
CA ALA A 491 14.33 5.67 -16.58
C ALA A 491 14.26 4.73 -15.35
N THR A 492 13.71 5.21 -14.24
CA THR A 492 13.52 4.42 -13.01
C THR A 492 12.49 3.31 -13.23
N LEU A 493 11.40 3.59 -13.97
CA LEU A 493 10.42 2.57 -14.35
C LEU A 493 11.06 1.49 -15.24
N VAL A 494 11.84 1.88 -16.25
CA VAL A 494 12.56 0.95 -17.16
C VAL A 494 13.56 0.08 -16.44
N LYS A 495 14.31 0.67 -15.50
CA LYS A 495 15.36 -0.03 -14.76
C LYS A 495 14.82 -1.25 -14.00
N TYR A 496 13.60 -1.14 -13.46
CA TYR A 496 13.03 -2.14 -12.58
C TYR A 496 11.83 -2.89 -13.15
N THR A 497 11.35 -2.56 -14.36
CA THR A 497 10.31 -3.37 -15.03
C THR A 497 10.91 -4.66 -15.59
N THR A 498 10.11 -5.72 -15.48
CA THR A 498 10.35 -7.04 -16.07
C THR A 498 9.33 -7.39 -17.15
N ASP A 499 8.29 -6.56 -17.32
CA ASP A 499 7.23 -6.80 -18.29
C ASP A 499 7.65 -6.26 -19.67
N GLU A 500 7.51 -7.09 -20.71
CA GLU A 500 7.93 -6.73 -22.07
C GLU A 500 7.04 -5.62 -22.66
N THR A 501 5.75 -5.60 -22.32
CA THR A 501 4.80 -4.59 -22.82
C THR A 501 5.07 -3.23 -22.17
N GLU A 502 5.31 -3.20 -20.86
CA GLU A 502 5.72 -1.98 -20.15
C GLU A 502 7.06 -1.46 -20.67
N THR A 503 8.02 -2.37 -20.88
CA THR A 503 9.34 -2.06 -21.44
C THR A 503 9.20 -1.38 -22.80
N ARG A 504 8.38 -1.93 -23.70
CA ARG A 504 8.10 -1.35 -25.02
C ARG A 504 7.55 0.07 -24.94
N VAL A 505 6.52 0.28 -24.12
CA VAL A 505 5.90 1.60 -23.94
C VAL A 505 6.93 2.60 -23.42
N LEU A 506 7.68 2.25 -22.38
CA LEU A 506 8.64 3.16 -21.76
C LEU A 506 9.78 3.54 -22.70
N TYR A 507 10.32 2.60 -23.49
CA TYR A 507 11.37 2.91 -24.47
C TYR A 507 10.87 3.82 -25.61
N GLN A 508 9.59 3.75 -25.99
CA GLN A 508 9.01 4.69 -26.96
C GLN A 508 9.00 6.13 -26.41
N TYR A 509 8.55 6.33 -25.16
CA TYR A 509 8.61 7.65 -24.52
C TYR A 509 10.04 8.14 -24.30
N LEU A 510 10.98 7.25 -23.95
CA LEU A 510 12.40 7.63 -23.83
C LEU A 510 13.01 8.02 -25.18
N ALA A 511 12.65 7.33 -26.26
CA ALA A 511 13.10 7.69 -27.61
C ALA A 511 12.60 9.09 -28.00
N GLU A 512 11.32 9.40 -27.75
CA GLU A 512 10.81 10.77 -27.91
C GLU A 512 11.52 11.77 -27.01
N GLY A 513 11.72 11.46 -25.73
CA GLY A 513 12.46 12.30 -24.80
C GLY A 513 13.89 12.62 -25.24
N SER A 514 14.55 11.70 -25.95
CA SER A 514 15.89 11.91 -26.52
C SER A 514 15.91 12.92 -27.67
N VAL A 515 14.78 13.05 -28.39
CA VAL A 515 14.61 14.02 -29.49
C VAL A 515 14.18 15.37 -28.93
N VAL A 516 13.24 15.36 -27.99
CA VAL A 516 12.58 16.57 -27.48
C VAL A 516 13.46 17.31 -26.46
N PHE A 517 14.20 16.58 -25.61
CA PHE A 517 15.03 17.15 -24.53
C PHE A 517 16.52 16.75 -24.65
N PRO A 518 17.20 16.98 -25.78
CA PRO A 518 18.55 16.44 -26.04
C PRO A 518 19.60 16.94 -25.03
N LYS A 519 19.44 18.16 -24.51
CA LYS A 519 20.37 18.76 -23.55
C LYS A 519 20.30 18.14 -22.15
N VAL A 520 19.12 17.63 -21.77
CA VAL A 520 18.86 17.10 -20.42
C VAL A 520 18.91 15.58 -20.40
N PHE A 521 18.69 14.92 -21.54
CA PHE A 521 18.71 13.47 -21.67
C PHE A 521 19.97 12.76 -21.13
N PRO A 522 21.20 13.31 -21.26
CA PRO A 522 22.40 12.68 -20.70
C PRO A 522 22.34 12.43 -19.18
N VAL A 523 21.50 13.16 -18.44
CA VAL A 523 21.30 13.01 -16.98
C VAL A 523 20.88 11.57 -16.60
N ILE A 524 20.13 10.88 -17.46
CA ILE A 524 19.61 9.54 -17.19
C ILE A 524 20.43 8.41 -17.81
N HIS A 525 21.52 8.73 -18.53
CA HIS A 525 22.32 7.75 -19.26
C HIS A 525 22.82 6.61 -18.36
N SER A 526 23.36 6.95 -17.18
CA SER A 526 23.86 5.97 -16.22
C SER A 526 22.78 5.04 -15.65
N LEU A 527 21.50 5.43 -15.72
CA LEU A 527 20.37 4.60 -15.29
C LEU A 527 19.93 3.63 -16.39
N LEU A 528 20.11 4.00 -17.65
CA LEU A 528 19.70 3.21 -18.81
C LEU A 528 20.79 2.27 -19.32
N ASP A 529 22.07 2.61 -19.16
CA ASP A 529 23.21 1.93 -19.78
C ASP A 529 23.17 0.39 -19.62
N GLN A 530 23.02 -0.11 -18.39
CA GLN A 530 22.94 -1.56 -18.15
C GLN A 530 21.74 -2.22 -18.84
N LYS A 531 20.56 -1.56 -18.83
CA LYS A 531 19.34 -2.12 -19.42
C LYS A 531 19.37 -2.05 -20.95
N VAL A 532 19.93 -0.98 -21.52
CA VAL A 532 20.16 -0.83 -22.96
C VAL A 532 21.08 -1.93 -23.48
N ASN A 533 22.21 -2.19 -22.80
CA ASN A 533 23.12 -3.28 -23.18
C ASN A 533 22.46 -4.67 -23.08
N ASN A 534 21.62 -4.90 -22.06
CA ASN A 534 20.84 -6.13 -21.94
C ASN A 534 19.83 -6.28 -23.10
N VAL A 535 19.09 -5.21 -23.41
CA VAL A 535 18.13 -5.20 -24.52
C VAL A 535 18.84 -5.47 -25.86
N LEU A 536 19.99 -4.85 -26.11
CA LEU A 536 20.78 -5.09 -27.34
C LEU A 536 21.32 -6.51 -27.46
N SER A 537 21.54 -7.21 -26.34
CA SER A 537 22.10 -8.56 -26.35
C SER A 537 21.04 -9.67 -26.40
N VAL A 538 19.84 -9.43 -25.85
CA VAL A 538 18.85 -10.49 -25.61
C VAL A 538 17.49 -10.21 -26.27
N SER A 539 17.15 -8.95 -26.60
CA SER A 539 15.81 -8.61 -27.07
C SER A 539 15.59 -8.97 -28.55
N ASN A 540 14.42 -9.56 -28.83
CA ASN A 540 13.94 -9.83 -30.18
C ASN A 540 12.83 -8.86 -30.63
N ASP A 541 12.45 -7.88 -29.80
CA ASP A 541 11.38 -6.93 -30.13
C ASP A 541 11.92 -5.79 -31.01
N GLN A 542 11.49 -5.79 -32.28
CA GLN A 542 11.88 -4.79 -33.27
C GLN A 542 11.56 -3.35 -32.83
N ILE A 543 10.46 -3.12 -32.10
CA ILE A 543 10.09 -1.76 -31.68
C ILE A 543 11.01 -1.27 -30.58
N VAL A 544 11.31 -2.13 -29.60
CA VAL A 544 12.24 -1.78 -28.52
C VAL A 544 13.62 -1.52 -29.10
N LEU A 545 14.10 -2.36 -30.01
CA LEU A 545 15.38 -2.17 -30.69
C LEU A 545 15.44 -0.88 -31.51
N ALA A 546 14.36 -0.53 -32.23
CA ALA A 546 14.27 0.72 -32.97
C ALA A 546 14.28 1.95 -32.04
N SER A 547 13.55 1.90 -30.92
CA SER A 547 13.59 2.95 -29.89
C SER A 547 14.98 3.10 -29.28
N VAL A 548 15.66 2.00 -28.95
CA VAL A 548 17.04 2.02 -28.44
C VAL A 548 18.02 2.58 -29.47
N GLN A 549 17.88 2.20 -30.74
CA GLN A 549 18.70 2.75 -31.82
C GLN A 549 18.52 4.26 -31.92
N SER A 550 17.28 4.76 -31.87
CA SER A 550 17.00 6.20 -31.87
C SER A 550 17.65 6.91 -30.68
N ILE A 551 17.57 6.32 -29.47
CA ILE A 551 18.19 6.89 -28.26
C ILE A 551 19.71 7.01 -28.45
N ILE A 552 20.37 5.94 -28.93
CA ILE A 552 21.83 5.94 -29.14
C ILE A 552 22.24 6.96 -30.19
N GLN A 553 21.52 7.04 -31.31
CA GLN A 553 21.80 8.01 -32.38
C GLN A 553 21.70 9.44 -31.88
N ASN A 554 20.65 9.76 -31.13
CA ASN A 554 20.42 11.10 -30.60
C ASN A 554 21.43 11.47 -29.50
N MET A 555 21.86 10.50 -28.68
CA MET A 555 22.90 10.73 -27.68
C MET A 555 24.27 11.01 -28.32
N LEU A 556 24.63 10.29 -29.39
CA LEU A 556 25.88 10.52 -30.13
C LEU A 556 25.89 11.87 -30.87
N ALA A 557 24.72 12.37 -31.27
CA ALA A 557 24.57 13.67 -31.91
C ALA A 557 24.63 14.87 -30.93
N SER A 558 24.58 14.62 -29.61
CA SER A 558 24.63 15.68 -28.59
C SER A 558 26.07 15.98 -28.20
N GLU A 559 26.61 17.13 -28.61
CA GLU A 559 28.02 17.52 -28.40
C GLU A 559 28.36 17.95 -26.96
N ASP A 560 27.39 18.16 -26.07
CA ASP A 560 27.58 18.63 -24.68
C ASP A 560 27.59 17.48 -23.65
N ALA A 561 28.62 16.62 -23.68
CA ALA A 561 28.79 15.51 -22.73
C ALA A 561 29.41 15.92 -21.37
N SER A 562 29.44 17.23 -21.04
CA SER A 562 30.21 17.76 -19.90
C SER A 562 29.44 17.82 -18.56
N GLN A 563 28.12 17.60 -18.54
CA GLN A 563 27.37 17.59 -17.29
C GLN A 563 27.43 16.22 -16.62
N GLN A 564 28.02 16.15 -15.41
CA GLN A 564 27.98 14.93 -14.61
C GLN A 564 26.52 14.62 -14.21
N PRO A 565 25.94 13.50 -14.69
CA PRO A 565 24.50 13.23 -14.60
C PRO A 565 23.98 13.17 -13.15
N LEU A 566 24.79 12.65 -12.23
CA LEU A 566 24.40 12.49 -10.82
C LEU A 566 24.39 13.81 -10.04
N HIS A 567 25.26 14.77 -10.40
CA HIS A 567 25.36 16.04 -9.70
C HIS A 567 24.16 16.94 -10.01
N PHE A 568 23.61 16.85 -11.23
CA PHE A 568 22.44 17.62 -11.64
C PHE A 568 21.17 17.24 -10.86
N LEU A 569 20.89 15.94 -10.71
CA LEU A 569 19.75 15.47 -9.91
C LEU A 569 19.90 15.82 -8.43
N GLN A 570 21.12 15.74 -7.91
CA GLN A 570 21.41 16.17 -6.54
C GLN A 570 21.19 17.68 -6.36
N SER A 571 21.60 18.52 -7.32
CA SER A 571 21.31 19.96 -7.28
C SER A 571 19.83 20.30 -7.39
N CYS A 572 19.03 19.45 -8.04
CA CYS A 572 17.57 19.60 -8.06
C CYS A 572 16.91 19.14 -6.75
N GLY A 573 17.63 18.45 -5.86
CA GLY A 573 17.09 17.85 -4.64
C GLY A 573 16.45 16.47 -4.84
N PHE A 574 16.81 15.76 -5.91
CA PHE A 574 16.25 14.46 -6.31
C PHE A 574 17.30 13.39 -6.54
N GLY A 575 18.48 13.52 -5.92
CA GLY A 575 19.58 12.56 -6.07
C GLY A 575 19.24 11.13 -5.63
N GLY A 576 18.24 10.97 -4.76
CA GLY A 576 17.78 9.68 -4.26
C GLY A 576 16.58 9.06 -4.98
N LEU A 577 15.96 9.76 -5.95
CA LEU A 577 14.71 9.33 -6.59
C LEU A 577 14.73 7.90 -7.12
N TRP A 578 15.74 7.57 -7.94
CA TRP A 578 15.87 6.23 -8.53
C TRP A 578 16.38 5.19 -7.52
N ARG A 579 17.04 5.61 -6.44
CA ARG A 579 17.57 4.72 -5.39
C ARG A 579 16.47 4.28 -4.45
N PHE A 580 15.69 5.23 -3.95
CA PHE A 580 14.58 4.96 -3.03
C PHE A 580 13.48 4.12 -3.69
N ALA A 581 13.14 4.43 -4.94
CA ALA A 581 12.14 3.71 -5.73
C ALA A 581 12.58 2.29 -6.16
N GLY A 582 13.79 1.87 -5.79
CA GLY A 582 14.28 0.51 -6.02
C GLY A 582 13.63 -0.54 -5.09
N PRO A 583 14.02 -1.82 -5.23
CA PRO A 583 13.54 -2.90 -4.38
C PRO A 583 13.82 -2.65 -2.89
N PHE A 584 12.99 -3.21 -2.02
CA PHE A 584 13.14 -3.12 -0.57
C PHE A 584 14.50 -3.68 -0.12
N THR A 585 15.31 -2.87 0.56
CA THR A 585 16.64 -3.27 1.03
C THR A 585 16.61 -3.68 2.49
N LYS A 586 17.43 -4.67 2.85
CA LYS A 586 17.45 -5.19 4.22
C LYS A 586 18.53 -4.46 5.03
N TYR A 587 18.09 -3.72 6.06
CA TYR A 587 18.82 -3.25 7.25
C TYR A 587 19.35 -1.80 7.34
N ASN A 588 20.32 -1.34 6.53
CA ASN A 588 21.06 -0.11 6.93
C ASN A 588 20.31 1.21 6.81
N MET A 589 19.41 1.40 5.84
CA MET A 589 18.64 2.67 5.71
C MET A 589 17.52 2.80 6.76
N MET A 590 17.13 1.71 7.41
CA MET A 590 15.98 1.68 8.31
C MET A 590 16.27 2.40 9.63
N VAL A 591 17.45 2.21 10.21
CA VAL A 591 17.79 2.72 11.55
C VAL A 591 17.87 4.25 11.55
N GLU A 592 18.65 4.84 10.65
CA GLU A 592 18.76 6.31 10.53
C GLU A 592 17.41 6.95 10.22
N SER A 593 16.65 6.38 9.29
CA SER A 593 15.31 6.89 8.93
C SER A 593 14.33 6.77 10.10
N SER A 594 14.44 5.73 10.93
CA SER A 594 13.60 5.54 12.12
C SER A 594 13.88 6.58 13.20
N GLU A 595 15.15 6.90 13.48
CA GLU A 595 15.54 7.94 14.45
C GLU A 595 15.08 9.33 14.01
N LEU A 596 15.27 9.66 12.73
CA LEU A 596 14.77 10.91 12.16
C LEU A 596 13.24 11.01 12.22
N PHE A 597 12.54 9.89 12.02
CA PHE A 597 11.09 9.84 12.11
C PHE A 597 10.61 10.02 13.56
N VAL A 598 11.27 9.40 14.54
CA VAL A 598 10.99 9.63 15.97
C VAL A 598 11.04 11.12 16.30
N ASN A 599 12.15 11.78 15.98
CA ASN A 599 12.34 13.21 16.26
C ASN A 599 11.26 14.07 15.60
N CYS A 600 10.91 13.76 14.34
CA CYS A 600 9.87 14.48 13.62
C CYS A 600 8.48 14.27 14.22
N LEU A 601 8.14 13.03 14.58
CA LEU A 601 6.85 12.67 15.13
C LEU A 601 6.65 13.24 16.54
N GLU A 602 7.68 13.23 17.39
CA GLU A 602 7.68 13.88 18.70
C GLU A 602 7.38 15.37 18.56
N ALA A 603 8.16 16.07 17.72
CA ALA A 603 7.95 17.48 17.47
C ALA A 603 6.53 17.75 16.93
N MET A 604 6.00 16.90 16.06
CA MET A 604 4.63 17.02 15.53
C MET A 604 3.56 16.87 16.62
N VAL A 605 3.71 15.89 17.51
CA VAL A 605 2.79 15.65 18.63
C VAL A 605 2.82 16.80 19.64
N GLU A 606 3.97 17.41 19.86
CA GLU A 606 4.14 18.51 20.82
C GLU A 606 3.68 19.87 20.27
N THR A 607 4.00 20.18 19.01
CA THR A 607 3.83 21.53 18.47
C THR A 607 2.55 21.72 17.65
N CYS A 608 2.09 20.68 16.97
CA CYS A 608 1.06 20.81 15.94
C CYS A 608 -0.31 20.23 16.35
N LEU A 609 -0.37 19.47 17.45
CA LEU A 609 -1.60 18.82 17.91
C LEU A 609 -2.11 19.49 19.21
N PRO A 610 -3.36 20.00 19.23
CA PRO A 610 -3.89 20.75 20.36
C PRO A 610 -3.80 19.94 21.65
N VAL A 611 -3.43 20.63 22.74
CA VAL A 611 -3.57 20.12 24.10
C VAL A 611 -4.92 20.66 24.59
N GLU A 612 -5.98 19.86 24.53
CA GLU A 612 -7.12 20.18 25.39
C GLU A 612 -6.67 19.90 26.83
N GLU A 613 -6.52 20.96 27.62
CA GLU A 613 -6.35 20.88 29.08
C GLU A 613 -7.60 20.23 29.68
N THR A 614 -7.53 18.93 29.95
CA THR A 614 -8.47 18.26 30.85
C THR A 614 -7.71 17.72 32.05
N ALA A 615 -8.27 18.00 33.23
CA ALA A 615 -7.82 17.74 34.60
C ALA A 615 -7.08 16.40 34.82
N PRO A 616 -6.19 16.31 35.83
CA PRO A 616 -5.40 15.11 36.10
C PRO A 616 -6.28 13.87 36.24
N MET A 617 -6.10 12.92 35.33
CA MET A 617 -6.60 11.56 35.45
C MET A 617 -6.11 10.94 36.77
N PRO A 618 -6.97 10.25 37.54
CA PRO A 618 -6.52 9.54 38.73
C PRO A 618 -5.54 8.42 38.32
N PRO A 619 -4.57 8.10 39.18
CA PRO A 619 -3.58 7.08 38.87
C PRO A 619 -4.27 5.73 38.65
N SER A 620 -3.81 5.01 37.63
CA SER A 620 -4.20 3.64 37.31
C SER A 620 -4.25 2.74 38.56
N PRO A 621 -5.26 1.85 38.71
CA PRO A 621 -5.28 0.91 39.81
C PRO A 621 -4.04 0.01 39.70
N ARG A 622 -3.17 0.08 40.71
CA ARG A 622 -2.04 -0.83 40.85
C ARG A 622 -2.57 -2.26 40.83
N PRO A 623 -1.86 -3.23 40.21
CA PRO A 623 -2.22 -4.62 40.38
C PRO A 623 -2.19 -4.93 41.88
N TYR A 624 -3.28 -5.52 42.39
CA TYR A 624 -3.34 -6.01 43.75
C TYR A 624 -2.14 -6.96 43.98
N ASN A 625 -1.18 -6.51 44.77
CA ASN A 625 -0.19 -7.39 45.38
C ASN A 625 -0.95 -8.31 46.33
N LEU A 626 -1.30 -9.51 45.88
CA LEU A 626 -1.61 -10.63 46.77
C LEU A 626 -0.30 -11.06 47.43
N SER A 627 0.16 -10.28 48.41
CA SER A 627 1.18 -10.73 49.35
C SER A 627 0.54 -11.75 50.29
N SER A 628 0.83 -13.01 50.02
CA SER A 628 1.04 -14.10 50.98
C SER A 628 0.70 -13.76 52.45
N SER A 629 -0.50 -14.15 52.87
CA SER A 629 -0.84 -14.38 54.28
C SER A 629 -1.97 -15.40 54.35
N LEU A 630 -1.63 -16.67 54.07
CA LEU A 630 -2.41 -17.80 54.59
C LEU A 630 -1.46 -18.70 55.34
N SER A 631 -1.38 -18.40 56.64
CA SER A 631 -0.86 -19.27 57.67
C SER A 631 -1.64 -20.59 57.67
N SER A 632 -0.87 -21.67 57.75
CA SER A 632 -1.24 -23.07 57.94
C SER A 632 -2.57 -23.32 58.66
N LEU A 633 -3.54 -23.90 57.95
CA LEU A 633 -4.61 -24.70 58.53
C LEU A 633 -4.59 -26.07 57.85
N THR A 634 -3.89 -27.01 58.49
CA THR A 634 -3.96 -28.44 58.19
C THR A 634 -5.32 -28.97 58.64
N LEU A 635 -6.21 -29.23 57.68
CA LEU A 635 -7.42 -30.04 57.88
C LEU A 635 -7.12 -31.46 57.41
N GLY A 636 -7.10 -32.39 58.38
CA GLY A 636 -6.90 -33.81 58.16
C GLY A 636 -8.07 -34.45 57.42
N SER A 637 -7.73 -35.33 56.48
CA SER A 637 -8.66 -36.19 55.75
C SER A 637 -9.11 -37.38 56.62
N PRO A 638 -10.40 -37.75 56.65
CA PRO A 638 -10.87 -38.90 57.41
C PRO A 638 -11.15 -40.10 56.49
N THR A 639 -10.16 -40.97 56.28
CA THR A 639 -10.38 -42.34 55.79
C THR A 639 -9.20 -43.22 56.19
N ASP A 640 -9.30 -43.97 57.29
CA ASP A 640 -9.48 -45.42 57.18
C ASP A 640 -9.70 -46.08 58.55
N LYS A 641 -10.61 -47.06 58.56
CA LYS A 641 -10.93 -47.90 59.72
C LYS A 641 -9.91 -49.03 59.82
N GLY A 642 -9.30 -49.14 61.00
CA GLY A 642 -9.18 -50.39 61.76
C GLY A 642 -8.47 -51.59 61.14
N SER A 643 -7.29 -51.92 61.69
CA SER A 643 -6.92 -53.31 62.00
C SER A 643 -5.85 -53.36 63.09
N SER A 644 -6.28 -53.81 64.26
CA SER A 644 -5.56 -54.58 65.28
C SER A 644 -4.28 -55.30 64.82
N SER A 645 -3.21 -55.30 65.60
CA SER A 645 -2.93 -56.26 66.70
C SER A 645 -1.42 -56.32 67.03
N ASN A 646 -1.16 -56.34 68.34
CA ASN A 646 0.06 -56.70 69.10
C ASN A 646 1.29 -55.80 69.07
#